data_AF-A0A954WKI1-F1
#
_entry.id   AF-A0A954WKI1-F1
#
_cell.length_a   1.000
_cell.length_b   1.000
_cell.length_c   1.000
_cell.angle_alpha   90.00
_cell.angle_beta   90.00
_cell.angle_gamma   90.00
#
_symmetry.space_group_name_H-M   'P 1'
#
loop_
_entity.id
_entity.type
_entity.pdbx_description
1 polymer ?
#
loop_
_entity_poly.entity_id
_entity_poly.type
_entity_poly.pdbx_seq_one_letter_code
_entity_poly.pdbx_strand_id
1 'polypeptide(L)'
;MKFKKLLVANRSEIATRVFRSATELGIRTVAIYTHEDRYALHRFKADEAYKVGQQGEPIRAYLDIPGIIQVAKRNGVDAIHPGYGFLSEKPEFARACKEAGITFVGPSVEVLEALGNKTTARQIAQKAGVPILSGSQNAIESAAEGKKLATDLGFPIILKAAHGGGGRGMRVVNDVNEFDGAFEQAQRESLSAFGSDEIFIEKFISRARHIEVQLLGDQHGNLVHLYERDCSVQRRHQKVVEIAPAPNLPERLRDELCNAALEIGRTVNYQNAGTVEFLVDADSHQFYFIEVNPRIQVEHTVTEQVTGVDIVMSQIRIAQGTRLDDDDIGLESQNQVDVRGFAMQCRVTTEDPSNGFLPDYGRISHYRSASGMGVRLDAGSAYSGAVVNPFYDSMLVKVTALGRRYQDVVSRMKRCLLEFRVRGVKTNIPFLIKLMDHETFKTGDCTTRFIDDTPELFVLPRRRDRATRLLTFLGDVIVNGNALVAGLPAATRREPAILPFHNEASTTPPEGSRDRLKKLGPEKFSKWVLDHKPLLFTDTTFRDAHQSLLATRFRTYDLVQIAESYSQQASQLFSIEMWGGATFDTSMRFLKESPWSRLTQLREKIPNVLFQMLLRASNAVGYTNYPDNVVQAFVKEAADAGMDVFRVFDALNDPRNMRVAMDAVLETDAICEASVCYTGDILDSSRMKYDMKYYVNLAKDLEKMGAHILAIKDMAGLCKPEAARLLVKTLKQEIGIPIHFHTHDTAGVQAAAILNAAEVDLDIADAAMAPMSGGTSQPNLNALAEALRFSDRASELEVKKLDAIADYWRSVREFYAPFESQVLPATADLYHHEMPGGQYTNLYQQARALGLLDQWSRVCEVYAQVNQMFGDIVKVTPTSKAVGDMALFMVANELTPDDVLSGDREIAYPASVIDLIGGNMGQPPGGFPEQIQKRVLKDKKPLLTRPGETMAPADFEATRKRLQDQLDRDPTDQDVVSSLLYPKVFEDFAKHQKQYYDPSGIPTHVFFYGMQSGEEMSIEIESGKVLIVKFLTVGEPHPDGKRTVFFEVNGVPRNVSVVDHSLEPETQQRIKADVDDPKQIGSTMPGMVVTVSVKVGDVVKKGEKLLTLEAMKMETSVNSEADGKVAEILVKPGSQVDTGDLLIRME
;
A
#
# COMPACT_ATOMS: atom_id res chain seq x y z
N MET A 1 -30.51 -20.22 -48.70
CA MET A 1 -29.80 -19.15 -49.46
C MET A 1 -28.49 -18.87 -48.74
N LYS A 2 -27.33 -18.88 -49.42
CA LYS A 2 -26.06 -18.51 -48.77
C LYS A 2 -25.98 -16.99 -48.60
N PHE A 3 -25.69 -16.53 -47.39
CA PHE A 3 -25.48 -15.12 -47.10
C PHE A 3 -24.12 -14.67 -47.64
N LYS A 4 -24.07 -13.48 -48.23
CA LYS A 4 -22.84 -12.80 -48.63
C LYS A 4 -22.45 -11.74 -47.60
N LYS A 5 -23.44 -11.10 -46.96
CA LYS A 5 -23.23 -10.04 -45.98
C LYS A 5 -24.17 -10.16 -44.78
N LEU A 6 -23.61 -10.12 -43.57
CA LEU A 6 -24.33 -10.21 -42.30
C LEU A 6 -24.04 -8.99 -41.42
N LEU A 7 -25.11 -8.35 -40.95
CA LEU A 7 -25.03 -7.25 -39.98
C LEU A 7 -25.30 -7.77 -38.57
N VAL A 8 -24.56 -7.27 -37.59
CA VAL A 8 -24.85 -7.53 -36.17
C VAL A 8 -25.51 -6.31 -35.55
N ALA A 9 -26.77 -6.46 -35.15
CA ALA A 9 -27.54 -5.40 -34.49
C ALA A 9 -27.24 -5.35 -32.98
N ASN A 10 -25.95 -5.26 -32.63
CA ASN A 10 -25.46 -5.31 -31.25
C ASN A 10 -24.07 -4.64 -31.14
N ARG A 11 -23.44 -4.75 -29.97
CA ARG A 11 -22.14 -4.16 -29.62
C ARG A 11 -21.25 -5.12 -28.84
N SER A 12 -20.05 -4.67 -28.46
CA SER A 12 -19.18 -5.33 -27.48
C SER A 12 -18.77 -6.76 -27.90
N GLU A 13 -18.65 -7.67 -26.92
CA GLU A 13 -18.14 -9.03 -27.11
C GLU A 13 -19.01 -9.84 -28.08
N ILE A 14 -20.34 -9.78 -27.97
CA ILE A 14 -21.23 -10.62 -28.77
C ILE A 14 -21.20 -10.24 -30.24
N ALA A 15 -21.09 -8.95 -30.55
CA ALA A 15 -20.88 -8.52 -31.93
C ALA A 15 -19.57 -9.10 -32.49
N THR A 16 -18.49 -9.04 -31.72
CA THR A 16 -17.20 -9.62 -32.10
C THR A 16 -17.27 -11.15 -32.25
N ARG A 17 -17.99 -11.84 -31.36
CA ARG A 17 -18.22 -13.28 -31.39
C ARG A 17 -18.94 -13.72 -32.67
N VAL A 18 -19.97 -12.98 -33.08
CA VAL A 18 -20.70 -13.25 -34.32
C VAL A 18 -19.86 -12.91 -35.55
N PHE A 19 -19.09 -11.82 -35.54
CA PHE A 19 -18.18 -11.50 -36.65
C PHE A 19 -17.14 -12.59 -36.89
N ARG A 20 -16.62 -13.22 -35.82
CA ARG A 20 -15.69 -14.36 -35.91
C ARG A 20 -16.31 -15.52 -36.69
N SER A 21 -17.48 -16.02 -36.28
CA SER A 21 -18.16 -17.12 -36.99
C SER A 21 -18.56 -16.74 -38.41
N ALA A 22 -19.06 -15.53 -38.64
CA ALA A 22 -19.40 -15.07 -39.98
C ALA A 22 -18.17 -15.04 -40.91
N THR A 23 -17.03 -14.54 -40.41
CA THR A 23 -15.76 -14.51 -41.15
C THR A 23 -15.26 -15.93 -41.46
N GLU A 24 -15.33 -16.86 -40.51
CA GLU A 24 -14.95 -18.27 -40.71
C GLU A 24 -15.85 -18.96 -41.77
N LEU A 25 -17.12 -18.54 -41.88
CA LEU A 25 -18.04 -18.97 -42.93
C LEU A 25 -17.84 -18.23 -44.27
N GLY A 26 -16.89 -17.29 -44.36
CA GLY A 26 -16.64 -16.47 -45.56
C GLY A 26 -17.71 -15.40 -45.83
N ILE A 27 -18.46 -14.99 -44.81
CA ILE A 27 -19.53 -13.98 -44.89
C ILE A 27 -18.96 -12.62 -44.50
N ARG A 28 -19.21 -11.60 -45.33
CA ARG A 28 -18.78 -10.22 -45.04
C ARG A 28 -19.59 -9.62 -43.89
N THR A 29 -18.95 -8.90 -42.99
CA THR A 29 -19.53 -8.46 -41.71
C THR A 29 -19.81 -6.97 -41.66
N VAL A 30 -20.92 -6.58 -41.02
CA VAL A 30 -21.30 -5.17 -40.82
C VAL A 30 -21.59 -4.88 -39.35
N ALA A 31 -20.91 -3.89 -38.79
CA ALA A 31 -21.17 -3.35 -37.46
C ALA A 31 -22.04 -2.10 -37.50
N ILE A 32 -22.81 -1.88 -36.43
CA ILE A 32 -23.41 -0.58 -36.10
C ILE A 32 -22.79 -0.03 -34.81
N TYR A 33 -22.66 1.30 -34.74
CA TYR A 33 -22.10 1.99 -33.58
C TYR A 33 -22.73 3.37 -33.35
N THR A 34 -22.78 3.81 -32.10
CA THR A 34 -23.22 5.18 -31.73
C THR A 34 -22.04 6.14 -31.71
N HIS A 35 -22.29 7.44 -31.50
CA HIS A 35 -21.19 8.39 -31.33
C HIS A 35 -20.33 8.05 -30.09
N GLU A 36 -20.95 7.61 -29.01
CA GLU A 36 -20.32 7.25 -27.75
C GLU A 36 -19.49 5.96 -27.87
N ASP A 37 -19.91 5.01 -28.72
CA ASP A 37 -19.19 3.76 -29.02
C ASP A 37 -18.20 3.87 -30.20
N ARG A 38 -17.84 5.08 -30.65
CA ARG A 38 -16.92 5.26 -31.81
C ARG A 38 -15.54 4.62 -31.62
N TYR A 39 -15.13 4.33 -30.39
CA TYR A 39 -13.88 3.62 -30.09
C TYR A 39 -14.08 2.19 -29.59
N ALA A 40 -15.32 1.67 -29.61
CA ALA A 40 -15.61 0.32 -29.16
C ALA A 40 -14.94 -0.72 -30.07
N LEU A 41 -14.41 -1.79 -29.48
CA LEU A 41 -13.60 -2.79 -30.17
C LEU A 41 -14.35 -3.44 -31.34
N HIS A 42 -15.64 -3.75 -31.17
CA HIS A 42 -16.44 -4.46 -32.17
C HIS A 42 -16.54 -3.69 -33.50
N ARG A 43 -16.51 -2.36 -33.45
CA ARG A 43 -16.53 -1.49 -34.64
C ARG A 43 -15.38 -1.83 -35.58
N PHE A 44 -14.20 -2.11 -35.04
CA PHE A 44 -12.98 -2.40 -35.80
C PHE A 44 -12.81 -3.87 -36.14
N LYS A 45 -13.77 -4.74 -35.77
CA LYS A 45 -13.75 -6.18 -36.04
C LYS A 45 -14.65 -6.59 -37.20
N ALA A 46 -15.51 -5.70 -37.68
CA ALA A 46 -16.30 -5.92 -38.88
C ALA A 46 -15.60 -5.36 -40.14
N ASP A 47 -15.96 -5.88 -41.31
CA ASP A 47 -15.47 -5.40 -42.61
C ASP A 47 -15.99 -4.00 -42.96
N GLU A 48 -17.19 -3.66 -42.48
CA GLU A 48 -17.84 -2.37 -42.64
C GLU A 48 -18.48 -1.93 -41.31
N ALA A 49 -18.52 -0.63 -41.01
CA ALA A 49 -19.16 -0.13 -39.80
C ALA A 49 -19.89 1.20 -40.05
N TYR A 50 -21.16 1.28 -39.62
CA TYR A 50 -22.02 2.44 -39.86
C TYR A 50 -22.51 3.06 -38.55
N LYS A 51 -22.47 4.40 -38.48
CA LYS A 51 -23.00 5.14 -37.34
C LYS A 51 -24.53 5.07 -37.34
N VAL A 52 -25.14 4.81 -36.20
CA VAL A 52 -26.59 4.88 -35.96
C VAL A 52 -26.92 5.91 -34.87
N GLY A 53 -28.12 6.49 -34.95
CA GLY A 53 -28.61 7.49 -33.99
C GLY A 53 -27.86 8.82 -33.94
N GLN A 54 -28.23 9.67 -32.99
CA GLN A 54 -27.65 10.99 -32.74
C GLN A 54 -26.70 10.98 -31.54
N GLN A 55 -25.83 11.98 -31.44
CA GLN A 55 -24.98 12.15 -30.27
C GLN A 55 -25.83 12.43 -29.03
N GLY A 56 -25.51 11.81 -27.90
CA GLY A 56 -26.31 11.88 -26.67
C GLY A 56 -27.36 10.77 -26.53
N GLU A 57 -27.51 9.88 -27.52
CA GLU A 57 -28.50 8.80 -27.50
C GLU A 57 -27.88 7.38 -27.49
N PRO A 58 -26.99 7.04 -26.53
CA PRO A 58 -26.12 5.87 -26.62
C PRO A 58 -26.85 4.51 -26.65
N ILE A 59 -27.98 4.37 -25.95
CA ILE A 59 -28.78 3.12 -25.94
C ILE A 59 -29.92 3.18 -26.95
N ARG A 60 -30.64 4.31 -27.02
CA ARG A 60 -31.80 4.47 -27.90
C ARG A 60 -31.45 4.16 -29.35
N ALA A 61 -30.26 4.57 -29.80
CA ALA A 61 -29.77 4.30 -31.15
C ALA A 61 -29.62 2.80 -31.49
N TYR A 62 -29.32 1.94 -30.50
CA TYR A 62 -29.27 0.48 -30.69
C TYR A 62 -30.67 -0.18 -30.66
N LEU A 63 -31.70 0.57 -30.28
CA LEU A 63 -33.10 0.13 -30.26
C LEU A 63 -33.91 0.70 -31.44
N ASP A 64 -33.28 1.49 -32.31
CA ASP A 64 -33.92 2.14 -33.46
C ASP A 64 -34.11 1.17 -34.64
N ILE A 65 -35.22 0.40 -34.59
CA ILE A 65 -35.57 -0.58 -35.63
C ILE A 65 -35.57 0.05 -37.04
N PRO A 66 -36.29 1.16 -37.33
CA PRO A 66 -36.27 1.77 -38.65
C PRO A 66 -34.87 2.16 -39.13
N GLY A 67 -34.07 2.79 -38.26
CA GLY A 67 -32.70 3.20 -38.59
C GLY A 67 -31.79 2.01 -38.92
N ILE A 68 -31.86 0.93 -38.14
CA ILE A 68 -31.06 -0.29 -38.36
C ILE A 68 -31.46 -0.97 -39.68
N ILE A 69 -32.76 -1.11 -39.95
CA ILE A 69 -33.26 -1.69 -41.21
C ILE A 69 -32.83 -0.83 -42.41
N GLN A 70 -32.87 0.50 -42.28
CA GLN A 70 -32.42 1.41 -43.34
C GLN A 70 -30.93 1.24 -43.65
N VAL A 71 -30.09 1.14 -42.61
CA VAL A 71 -28.64 0.86 -42.75
C VAL A 71 -28.42 -0.48 -43.43
N ALA A 72 -29.16 -1.53 -43.03
CA ALA A 72 -29.04 -2.85 -43.61
C ALA A 72 -29.40 -2.86 -45.11
N LYS A 73 -30.54 -2.25 -45.48
CA LYS A 73 -30.99 -2.16 -46.88
C LYS A 73 -30.02 -1.35 -47.75
N ARG A 74 -29.56 -0.19 -47.27
CA ARG A 74 -28.65 0.69 -48.03
C ARG A 74 -27.32 0.00 -48.36
N ASN A 75 -26.88 -0.94 -47.53
CA ASN A 75 -25.59 -1.59 -47.66
C ASN A 75 -25.67 -3.05 -48.16
N GLY A 76 -26.83 -3.48 -48.63
CA GLY A 76 -27.03 -4.82 -49.22
C GLY A 76 -26.74 -5.96 -48.24
N VAL A 77 -27.27 -5.86 -47.02
CA VAL A 77 -27.17 -6.89 -45.99
C VAL A 77 -28.21 -7.99 -46.26
N ASP A 78 -27.79 -9.26 -46.26
CA ASP A 78 -28.68 -10.41 -46.47
C ASP A 78 -29.34 -10.87 -45.17
N ALA A 79 -28.61 -10.77 -44.05
CA ALA A 79 -29.07 -11.25 -42.75
C ALA A 79 -28.66 -10.33 -41.61
N ILE A 80 -29.49 -10.25 -40.57
CA ILE A 80 -29.19 -9.57 -39.31
C ILE A 80 -29.14 -10.59 -38.18
N HIS A 81 -28.01 -10.63 -37.49
CA HIS A 81 -27.88 -11.34 -36.22
C HIS A 81 -28.10 -10.35 -35.07
N PRO A 82 -29.08 -10.57 -34.18
CA PRO A 82 -29.38 -9.60 -33.12
C PRO A 82 -28.46 -9.75 -31.90
N GLY A 83 -27.75 -10.87 -31.76
CA GLY A 83 -26.97 -11.16 -30.56
C GLY A 83 -27.91 -11.44 -29.38
N TYR A 84 -27.62 -10.83 -28.23
CA TYR A 84 -28.47 -10.88 -27.04
C TYR A 84 -28.74 -9.48 -26.48
N GLY A 85 -29.85 -9.33 -25.74
CA GLY A 85 -30.31 -8.02 -25.30
C GLY A 85 -30.72 -7.12 -26.48
N PHE A 86 -30.94 -5.83 -26.21
CA PHE A 86 -31.44 -4.88 -27.20
C PHE A 86 -32.71 -5.38 -27.92
N LEU A 87 -32.60 -5.73 -29.21
CA LEU A 87 -33.70 -6.12 -30.09
C LEU A 87 -33.82 -7.63 -30.29
N SER A 88 -33.01 -8.44 -29.60
CA SER A 88 -32.92 -9.89 -29.83
C SER A 88 -34.18 -10.68 -29.55
N GLU A 89 -35.06 -10.17 -28.71
CA GLU A 89 -36.32 -10.81 -28.33
C GLU A 89 -37.54 -10.02 -28.82
N LYS A 90 -37.36 -9.04 -29.71
CA LYS A 90 -38.43 -8.16 -30.17
C LYS A 90 -39.09 -8.73 -31.44
N PRO A 91 -40.34 -9.20 -31.38
CA PRO A 91 -41.04 -9.72 -32.57
C PRO A 91 -41.17 -8.66 -33.67
N GLU A 92 -41.31 -7.39 -33.28
CA GLU A 92 -41.41 -6.26 -34.22
C GLU A 92 -40.14 -6.12 -35.06
N PHE A 93 -38.97 -6.38 -34.49
CA PHE A 93 -37.71 -6.31 -35.21
C PHE A 93 -37.54 -7.46 -36.19
N ALA A 94 -37.87 -8.69 -35.78
CA ALA A 94 -37.85 -9.85 -36.65
C ALA A 94 -38.86 -9.70 -37.82
N ARG A 95 -40.05 -9.14 -37.55
CA ARG A 95 -41.04 -8.80 -38.57
C ARG A 95 -40.52 -7.75 -39.54
N ALA A 96 -39.91 -6.67 -39.04
CA ALA A 96 -39.33 -5.63 -39.89
C ALA A 96 -38.19 -6.16 -40.78
N CYS A 97 -37.38 -7.11 -40.28
CA CYS A 97 -36.38 -7.82 -41.11
C CYS A 97 -37.06 -8.60 -42.24
N LYS A 98 -38.09 -9.39 -41.92
CA LYS A 98 -38.86 -10.20 -42.90
C LYS A 98 -39.50 -9.31 -43.98
N GLU A 99 -40.14 -8.21 -43.59
CA GLU A 99 -40.75 -7.23 -44.51
C GLU A 99 -39.71 -6.51 -45.38
N ALA A 100 -38.49 -6.33 -44.88
CA ALA A 100 -37.39 -5.74 -45.63
C ALA A 100 -36.65 -6.73 -46.55
N GLY A 101 -37.01 -8.03 -46.53
CA GLY A 101 -36.31 -9.07 -47.28
C GLY A 101 -34.95 -9.46 -46.69
N ILE A 102 -34.76 -9.23 -45.39
CA ILE A 102 -33.52 -9.51 -44.65
C ILE A 102 -33.79 -10.69 -43.70
N THR A 103 -32.95 -11.72 -43.71
CA THR A 103 -33.12 -12.85 -42.81
C THR A 103 -32.76 -12.47 -41.37
N PHE A 104 -33.70 -12.66 -40.44
CA PHE A 104 -33.42 -12.57 -39.00
C PHE A 104 -32.76 -13.87 -38.52
N VAL A 105 -31.54 -13.80 -37.98
CA VAL A 105 -30.83 -14.97 -37.45
C VAL A 105 -31.30 -15.24 -36.02
N GLY A 106 -32.42 -15.94 -35.91
CA GLY A 106 -33.07 -16.29 -34.65
C GLY A 106 -34.36 -17.07 -34.89
N PRO A 107 -35.20 -17.25 -33.87
CA PRO A 107 -36.49 -17.92 -34.01
C PRO A 107 -37.46 -17.15 -34.92
N SER A 108 -38.55 -17.80 -35.34
CA SER A 108 -39.58 -17.16 -36.14
C SER A 108 -40.33 -16.07 -35.33
N VAL A 109 -41.01 -15.16 -36.03
CA VAL A 109 -41.80 -14.09 -35.40
C VAL A 109 -42.85 -14.68 -34.46
N GLU A 110 -43.51 -15.76 -34.89
CA GLU A 110 -44.55 -16.45 -34.13
C GLU A 110 -43.99 -17.07 -32.84
N VAL A 111 -42.77 -17.63 -32.90
CA VAL A 111 -42.08 -18.16 -31.71
C VAL A 111 -41.68 -17.04 -30.74
N LEU A 112 -41.20 -15.90 -31.25
CA LEU A 112 -40.87 -14.73 -30.44
C LEU A 112 -42.12 -14.16 -29.73
N GLU A 113 -43.27 -14.11 -30.41
CA GLU A 113 -44.53 -13.66 -29.79
C GLU A 113 -45.03 -14.65 -28.73
N ALA A 114 -44.97 -15.95 -29.02
CA ALA A 114 -45.43 -16.99 -28.13
C ALA A 114 -44.60 -17.07 -26.82
N LEU A 115 -43.28 -16.85 -26.92
CA LEU A 115 -42.36 -17.00 -25.79
C LEU A 115 -41.96 -15.67 -25.13
N GLY A 116 -42.18 -14.52 -25.79
CA GLY A 116 -41.84 -13.20 -25.26
C GLY A 116 -42.74 -12.73 -24.11
N ASN A 117 -43.90 -13.35 -23.92
CA ASN A 117 -44.80 -13.10 -22.79
C ASN A 117 -44.73 -14.26 -21.78
N LYS A 118 -44.41 -13.96 -20.51
CA LYS A 118 -44.26 -14.97 -19.45
C LYS A 118 -45.52 -15.77 -19.17
N THR A 119 -46.70 -15.16 -19.30
CA THR A 119 -47.98 -15.85 -19.11
C THR A 119 -48.22 -16.86 -20.24
N THR A 120 -47.96 -16.48 -21.48
CA THR A 120 -48.09 -17.37 -22.65
C THR A 120 -47.05 -18.49 -22.61
N ALA A 121 -45.80 -18.19 -22.23
CA ALA A 121 -44.74 -19.18 -22.05
C ALA A 121 -45.09 -20.24 -21.00
N ARG A 122 -45.75 -19.84 -19.89
CA ARG A 122 -46.23 -20.78 -18.86
C ARG A 122 -47.34 -21.70 -19.38
N GLN A 123 -48.29 -21.16 -20.16
CA GLN A 123 -49.33 -21.97 -20.80
C GLN A 123 -48.74 -23.02 -21.76
N ILE A 124 -47.67 -22.64 -22.49
CA ILE A 124 -46.93 -23.56 -23.36
C ILE A 124 -46.25 -24.66 -22.53
N ALA A 125 -45.59 -24.31 -21.43
CA ALA A 125 -44.96 -25.28 -20.54
C ALA A 125 -46.00 -26.27 -19.96
N GLN A 126 -47.16 -25.79 -19.53
CA GLN A 126 -48.26 -26.66 -19.08
C GLN A 126 -48.77 -27.58 -20.19
N LYS A 127 -48.95 -27.06 -21.41
CA LYS A 127 -49.37 -27.86 -22.58
C LYS A 127 -48.33 -28.92 -22.94
N ALA A 128 -47.05 -28.63 -22.73
CA ALA A 128 -45.94 -29.57 -22.90
C ALA A 128 -45.80 -30.56 -21.73
N GLY A 129 -46.68 -30.50 -20.71
CA GLY A 129 -46.62 -31.38 -19.54
C GLY A 129 -45.47 -31.06 -18.57
N VAL A 130 -44.86 -29.88 -18.68
CA VAL A 130 -43.72 -29.46 -17.86
C VAL A 130 -44.21 -28.76 -16.58
N PRO A 131 -43.67 -29.12 -15.38
CA PRO A 131 -44.07 -28.47 -14.14
C PRO A 131 -43.79 -26.96 -14.15
N ILE A 132 -44.73 -26.17 -13.63
CA ILE A 132 -44.59 -24.72 -13.42
C ILE A 132 -44.78 -24.39 -11.93
N LEU A 133 -44.25 -23.26 -11.47
CA LEU A 133 -44.48 -22.78 -10.10
C LEU A 133 -45.96 -22.47 -9.85
N SER A 134 -46.46 -22.82 -8.66
CA SER A 134 -47.77 -22.36 -8.20
C SER A 134 -47.78 -20.83 -8.02
N GLY A 135 -48.85 -20.18 -8.47
CA GLY A 135 -48.94 -18.72 -8.52
C GLY A 135 -50.22 -18.23 -9.17
N SER A 136 -50.37 -16.91 -9.32
CA SER A 136 -51.49 -16.34 -10.08
C SER A 136 -51.36 -16.65 -11.58
N GLN A 137 -52.48 -16.94 -12.23
CA GLN A 137 -52.51 -17.14 -13.68
C GLN A 137 -52.56 -15.80 -14.43
N ASN A 138 -53.14 -14.78 -13.80
CA ASN A 138 -53.30 -13.43 -14.33
C ASN A 138 -52.55 -12.42 -13.44
N ALA A 139 -52.40 -11.20 -13.94
CA ALA A 139 -51.95 -10.06 -13.14
C ALA A 139 -52.94 -9.80 -12.00
N ILE A 140 -52.42 -9.31 -10.87
CA ILE A 140 -53.21 -9.03 -9.67
C ILE A 140 -53.84 -7.65 -9.80
N GLU A 141 -55.15 -7.54 -9.59
CA GLU A 141 -55.89 -6.29 -9.80
C GLU A 141 -55.78 -5.34 -8.60
N SER A 142 -55.52 -5.86 -7.41
CA SER A 142 -55.38 -5.05 -6.18
C SER A 142 -54.52 -5.69 -5.10
N ALA A 143 -53.95 -4.87 -4.20
CA ALA A 143 -53.19 -5.36 -3.05
C ALA A 143 -54.00 -6.30 -2.14
N ALA A 144 -55.31 -6.08 -2.00
CA ALA A 144 -56.19 -6.92 -1.20
C ALA A 144 -56.37 -8.34 -1.81
N GLU A 145 -56.55 -8.41 -3.13
CA GLU A 145 -56.58 -9.68 -3.86
C GLU A 145 -55.23 -10.41 -3.75
N GLY A 146 -54.14 -9.68 -3.98
CA GLY A 146 -52.78 -10.20 -3.89
C GLY A 146 -52.45 -10.78 -2.52
N LYS A 147 -52.84 -10.11 -1.43
CA LYS A 147 -52.66 -10.61 -0.05
C LYS A 147 -53.41 -11.91 0.20
N LYS A 148 -54.66 -12.02 -0.27
CA LYS A 148 -55.45 -13.24 -0.13
C LYS A 148 -54.75 -14.40 -0.84
N LEU A 149 -54.36 -14.18 -2.10
CA LEU A 149 -53.65 -15.18 -2.90
C LEU A 149 -52.29 -15.57 -2.29
N ALA A 150 -51.52 -14.61 -1.78
CA ALA A 150 -50.26 -14.85 -1.11
C ALA A 150 -50.43 -15.67 0.18
N THR A 151 -51.52 -15.45 0.92
CA THR A 151 -51.86 -16.24 2.12
C THR A 151 -52.23 -17.68 1.75
N ASP A 152 -53.02 -17.86 0.68
CA ASP A 152 -53.43 -19.18 0.19
C ASP A 152 -52.25 -19.98 -0.38
N LEU A 153 -51.30 -19.33 -1.07
CA LEU A 153 -50.04 -19.93 -1.56
C LEU A 153 -49.04 -20.23 -0.44
N GLY A 154 -49.16 -19.52 0.68
CA GLY A 154 -48.24 -19.53 1.82
C GLY A 154 -46.93 -18.79 1.52
N PHE A 155 -46.41 -18.09 2.52
CA PHE A 155 -45.13 -17.40 2.43
C PHE A 155 -43.92 -18.36 2.55
N PRO A 156 -42.72 -18.00 2.06
CA PRO A 156 -42.44 -16.79 1.26
C PRO A 156 -43.00 -16.89 -0.17
N ILE A 157 -43.33 -15.73 -0.74
CA ILE A 157 -43.76 -15.57 -2.14
C ILE A 157 -42.85 -14.58 -2.86
N ILE A 158 -42.93 -14.55 -4.19
CA ILE A 158 -42.24 -13.56 -5.02
C ILE A 158 -43.23 -12.85 -5.94
N LEU A 159 -43.17 -11.51 -5.92
CA LEU A 159 -43.84 -10.63 -6.86
C LEU A 159 -42.96 -10.48 -8.09
N LYS A 160 -43.53 -10.58 -9.29
CA LYS A 160 -42.81 -10.44 -10.56
C LYS A 160 -43.59 -9.60 -11.56
N ALA A 161 -42.89 -8.76 -12.30
CA ALA A 161 -43.45 -8.03 -13.44
C ALA A 161 -43.71 -8.95 -14.65
N ALA A 162 -44.89 -8.84 -15.28
CA ALA A 162 -45.28 -9.67 -16.43
C ALA A 162 -44.35 -9.49 -17.65
N HIS A 163 -43.89 -8.26 -17.87
CA HIS A 163 -43.00 -7.87 -18.97
C HIS A 163 -41.53 -7.74 -18.53
N GLY A 164 -41.21 -8.18 -17.30
CA GLY A 164 -39.91 -7.96 -16.68
C GLY A 164 -38.82 -8.95 -17.10
N GLY A 165 -37.61 -8.43 -17.31
CA GLY A 165 -36.39 -9.21 -17.61
C GLY A 165 -35.15 -8.69 -16.88
N GLY A 166 -34.13 -9.53 -16.72
CA GLY A 166 -32.83 -9.14 -16.12
C GLY A 166 -32.84 -8.88 -14.61
N GLY A 167 -33.81 -9.45 -13.88
CA GLY A 167 -33.88 -9.37 -12.42
C GLY A 167 -34.56 -8.12 -11.85
N ARG A 168 -35.04 -7.20 -12.69
CA ARG A 168 -35.72 -5.95 -12.29
C ARG A 168 -37.23 -6.16 -12.16
N GLY A 169 -37.86 -5.46 -11.23
CA GLY A 169 -39.30 -5.60 -10.96
C GLY A 169 -39.69 -6.92 -10.29
N MET A 170 -38.79 -7.50 -9.48
CA MET A 170 -39.08 -8.67 -8.64
C MET A 170 -38.90 -8.33 -7.16
N ARG A 171 -39.79 -8.84 -6.29
CA ARG A 171 -39.69 -8.65 -4.84
C ARG A 171 -40.09 -9.91 -4.09
N VAL A 172 -39.21 -10.42 -3.24
CA VAL A 172 -39.52 -11.49 -2.29
C VAL A 172 -40.29 -10.87 -1.13
N VAL A 173 -41.37 -11.53 -0.73
CA VAL A 173 -42.22 -11.14 0.40
C VAL A 173 -42.25 -12.32 1.37
N ASN A 174 -41.79 -12.11 2.59
CA ASN A 174 -41.65 -13.17 3.58
C ASN A 174 -42.85 -13.29 4.51
N ASP A 175 -43.62 -12.21 4.66
CA ASP A 175 -44.85 -12.19 5.46
C ASP A 175 -45.90 -11.22 4.91
N VAL A 176 -47.12 -11.31 5.45
CA VAL A 176 -48.27 -10.55 4.98
C VAL A 176 -48.16 -9.02 5.18
N ASN A 177 -47.37 -8.56 6.15
CA ASN A 177 -47.20 -7.14 6.46
C ASN A 177 -46.28 -6.44 5.45
N GLU A 178 -45.32 -7.17 4.86
CA GLU A 178 -44.43 -6.68 3.81
C GLU A 178 -45.13 -6.48 2.45
N PHE A 179 -46.30 -7.11 2.24
CA PHE A 179 -46.92 -7.23 0.93
C PHE A 179 -47.27 -5.88 0.27
N ASP A 180 -47.95 -4.98 0.98
CA ASP A 180 -48.45 -3.73 0.37
C ASP A 180 -47.30 -2.86 -0.17
N GLY A 181 -46.25 -2.68 0.65
CA GLY A 181 -45.08 -1.90 0.25
C GLY A 181 -44.30 -2.54 -0.89
N ALA A 182 -44.13 -3.87 -0.86
CA ALA A 182 -43.45 -4.62 -1.92
C ALA A 182 -44.23 -4.58 -3.25
N PHE A 183 -45.57 -4.66 -3.20
CA PHE A 183 -46.44 -4.58 -4.37
C PHE A 183 -46.39 -3.20 -5.04
N GLU A 184 -46.55 -2.12 -4.28
CA GLU A 184 -46.44 -0.75 -4.81
C GLU A 184 -45.05 -0.47 -5.40
N GLN A 185 -44.00 -0.99 -4.76
CA GLN A 185 -42.64 -0.83 -5.26
C GLN A 185 -42.43 -1.61 -6.56
N ALA A 186 -42.91 -2.85 -6.64
CA ALA A 186 -42.83 -3.68 -7.84
C ALA A 186 -43.60 -3.03 -9.01
N GLN A 187 -44.80 -2.50 -8.78
CA GLN A 187 -45.59 -1.80 -9.80
C GLN A 187 -44.87 -0.56 -10.33
N ARG A 188 -44.36 0.30 -9.43
CA ARG A 188 -43.60 1.51 -9.83
C ARG A 188 -42.35 1.18 -10.63
N GLU A 189 -41.59 0.18 -10.19
CA GLU A 189 -40.39 -0.27 -10.89
C GLU A 189 -40.74 -0.85 -12.27
N SER A 190 -41.80 -1.66 -12.35
CA SER A 190 -42.28 -2.23 -13.61
C SER A 190 -42.74 -1.16 -14.59
N LEU A 191 -43.52 -0.18 -14.14
CA LEU A 191 -44.02 0.91 -14.97
C LEU A 191 -42.85 1.76 -15.50
N SER A 192 -41.89 2.09 -14.65
CA SER A 192 -40.72 2.89 -15.04
C SER A 192 -39.79 2.15 -15.99
N ALA A 193 -39.62 0.84 -15.85
CA ALA A 193 -38.66 0.07 -16.62
C ALA A 193 -39.24 -0.56 -17.90
N PHE A 194 -40.50 -0.96 -17.87
CA PHE A 194 -41.14 -1.78 -18.91
C PHE A 194 -42.43 -1.14 -19.46
N GLY A 195 -42.91 -0.02 -18.89
CA GLY A 195 -44.10 0.67 -19.37
C GLY A 195 -45.43 -0.02 -19.03
N SER A 196 -45.40 -1.02 -18.13
CA SER A 196 -46.56 -1.78 -17.66
C SER A 196 -46.48 -1.97 -16.15
N ASP A 197 -47.59 -1.83 -15.43
CA ASP A 197 -47.71 -2.02 -13.99
C ASP A 197 -48.24 -3.42 -13.60
N GLU A 198 -48.32 -4.34 -14.57
CA GLU A 198 -48.83 -5.71 -14.36
C GLU A 198 -47.85 -6.56 -13.53
N ILE A 199 -48.31 -6.99 -12.35
CA ILE A 199 -47.56 -7.83 -11.40
C ILE A 199 -48.32 -9.15 -11.16
N PHE A 200 -47.59 -10.26 -11.09
CA PHE A 200 -48.10 -11.59 -10.69
C PHE A 200 -47.35 -12.13 -9.47
N ILE A 201 -47.96 -13.09 -8.76
CA ILE A 201 -47.38 -13.76 -7.58
C ILE A 201 -46.98 -15.19 -7.95
N GLU A 202 -45.82 -15.64 -7.49
CA GLU A 202 -45.42 -17.04 -7.48
C GLU A 202 -44.94 -17.50 -6.10
N LYS A 203 -44.99 -18.81 -5.88
CA LYS A 203 -44.28 -19.43 -4.75
C LYS A 203 -42.78 -19.18 -4.88
N PHE A 204 -42.16 -18.70 -3.81
CA PHE A 204 -40.72 -18.51 -3.77
C PHE A 204 -40.01 -19.77 -3.27
N ILE A 205 -39.07 -20.29 -4.06
CA ILE A 205 -38.19 -21.39 -3.65
C ILE A 205 -36.93 -20.78 -3.03
N SER A 206 -36.78 -20.91 -1.71
CA SER A 206 -35.68 -20.30 -0.96
C SER A 206 -34.32 -20.87 -1.32
N ARG A 207 -34.21 -22.19 -1.49
CA ARG A 207 -32.99 -22.91 -1.87
C ARG A 207 -33.06 -23.45 -3.29
N ALA A 208 -33.19 -22.56 -4.26
CA ALA A 208 -33.23 -22.95 -5.66
C ALA A 208 -31.83 -22.97 -6.30
N ARG A 209 -31.58 -23.95 -7.16
CA ARG A 209 -30.57 -23.91 -8.23
C ARG A 209 -31.23 -23.40 -9.51
N HIS A 210 -30.54 -22.55 -10.26
CA HIS A 210 -31.00 -22.08 -11.56
C HIS A 210 -30.31 -22.92 -12.63
N ILE A 211 -31.06 -23.84 -13.24
CA ILE A 211 -30.56 -24.73 -14.28
C ILE A 211 -31.23 -24.39 -15.60
N GLU A 212 -30.48 -24.30 -16.67
CA GLU A 212 -31.01 -23.95 -17.99
C GLU A 212 -30.50 -24.90 -19.07
N VAL A 213 -31.32 -25.16 -20.09
CA VAL A 213 -31.00 -26.14 -21.15
C VAL A 213 -30.88 -25.43 -22.49
N GLN A 214 -29.74 -25.64 -23.17
CA GLN A 214 -29.50 -25.11 -24.50
C GLN A 214 -30.27 -25.91 -25.54
N LEU A 215 -31.06 -25.25 -26.38
CA LEU A 215 -31.72 -25.83 -27.54
C LEU A 215 -31.09 -25.36 -28.84
N LEU A 216 -31.14 -26.22 -29.86
CA LEU A 216 -30.81 -25.89 -31.23
C LEU A 216 -31.80 -26.62 -32.15
N GLY A 217 -32.62 -25.87 -32.89
CA GLY A 217 -33.61 -26.41 -33.83
C GLY A 217 -33.42 -25.85 -35.25
N ASP A 218 -33.72 -26.65 -36.28
CA ASP A 218 -33.70 -26.19 -37.67
C ASP A 218 -35.09 -25.88 -38.23
N GLN A 219 -35.14 -25.42 -39.48
CA GLN A 219 -36.39 -25.11 -40.20
C GLN A 219 -37.13 -26.37 -40.69
N HIS A 220 -36.59 -27.57 -40.44
CA HIS A 220 -37.05 -28.85 -40.96
C HIS A 220 -37.65 -29.75 -39.87
N GLY A 221 -37.80 -29.22 -38.66
CA GLY A 221 -38.40 -29.91 -37.51
C GLY A 221 -37.41 -30.72 -36.67
N ASN A 222 -36.12 -30.68 -36.98
CA ASN A 222 -35.11 -31.29 -36.12
C ASN A 222 -34.83 -30.38 -34.93
N LEU A 223 -34.70 -30.97 -33.74
CA LEU A 223 -34.44 -30.26 -32.49
C LEU A 223 -33.59 -31.12 -31.55
N VAL A 224 -32.49 -30.56 -31.06
CA VAL A 224 -31.60 -31.18 -30.07
C VAL A 224 -31.36 -30.26 -28.88
N HIS A 225 -31.03 -30.82 -27.73
CA HIS A 225 -30.44 -30.09 -26.61
C HIS A 225 -28.92 -30.23 -26.60
N LEU A 226 -28.22 -29.18 -26.17
CA LEU A 226 -26.77 -29.18 -25.96
C LEU A 226 -26.45 -29.20 -24.46
N TYR A 227 -27.19 -30.04 -23.73
CA TYR A 227 -27.14 -30.18 -22.27
C TYR A 227 -27.49 -28.90 -21.49
N GLU A 228 -27.30 -28.98 -20.18
CA GLU A 228 -27.63 -27.94 -19.22
C GLU A 228 -26.44 -27.09 -18.79
N ARG A 229 -26.75 -25.90 -18.27
CA ARG A 229 -25.84 -25.02 -17.54
C ARG A 229 -26.39 -24.74 -16.15
N ASP A 230 -25.51 -24.68 -15.17
CA ASP A 230 -25.80 -24.18 -13.84
C ASP A 230 -25.46 -22.68 -13.78
N CYS A 231 -26.49 -21.86 -13.57
CA CYS A 231 -26.42 -20.42 -13.43
C CYS A 231 -26.85 -19.97 -12.01
N SER A 232 -26.73 -20.84 -11.02
CA SER A 232 -27.16 -20.59 -9.63
C SER A 232 -26.31 -19.54 -8.93
N VAL A 233 -25.09 -19.26 -9.40
CA VAL A 233 -24.23 -18.26 -8.77
C VAL A 233 -24.66 -16.87 -9.22
N GLN A 234 -25.53 -16.28 -8.41
CA GLN A 234 -26.21 -15.02 -8.70
C GLN A 234 -26.05 -14.02 -7.57
N ARG A 235 -26.09 -12.73 -7.91
CA ARG A 235 -26.20 -11.62 -6.96
C ARG A 235 -27.45 -10.83 -7.31
N ARG A 236 -28.39 -10.66 -6.38
CA ARG A 236 -29.66 -9.95 -6.63
C ARG A 236 -30.35 -10.42 -7.93
N HIS A 237 -30.41 -11.74 -8.11
CA HIS A 237 -30.99 -12.40 -9.29
C HIS A 237 -30.29 -12.15 -10.64
N GLN A 238 -29.05 -11.64 -10.62
CA GLN A 238 -28.21 -11.50 -11.82
C GLN A 238 -27.13 -12.57 -11.84
N LYS A 239 -26.98 -13.29 -12.95
CA LYS A 239 -25.96 -14.32 -13.17
C LYS A 239 -24.55 -13.73 -13.13
N VAL A 240 -23.66 -14.34 -12.35
CA VAL A 240 -22.27 -13.91 -12.15
C VAL A 240 -21.27 -14.93 -12.68
N VAL A 241 -21.53 -16.22 -12.40
CA VAL A 241 -20.71 -17.36 -12.83
C VAL A 241 -21.63 -18.44 -13.36
N GLU A 242 -21.26 -19.01 -14.50
CA GLU A 242 -22.03 -20.06 -15.16
C GLU A 242 -21.15 -21.29 -15.43
N ILE A 243 -21.69 -22.48 -15.24
CA ILE A 243 -20.94 -23.75 -15.31
C ILE A 243 -21.69 -24.73 -16.23
N ALA A 244 -20.96 -25.47 -17.07
CA ALA A 244 -21.51 -26.56 -17.88
C ALA A 244 -20.62 -27.82 -17.76
N PRO A 245 -21.19 -29.03 -17.62
CA PRO A 245 -22.55 -29.30 -17.16
C PRO A 245 -22.71 -28.90 -15.68
N ALA A 246 -23.92 -28.99 -15.14
CA ALA A 246 -24.19 -28.64 -13.75
C ALA A 246 -23.48 -29.61 -12.77
N PRO A 247 -22.62 -29.12 -11.83
CA PRO A 247 -21.96 -29.99 -10.85
C PRO A 247 -22.99 -30.59 -9.89
N ASN A 248 -22.75 -31.81 -9.41
CA ASN A 248 -23.64 -32.50 -8.45
C ASN A 248 -25.13 -32.59 -8.87
N LEU A 249 -25.44 -32.48 -10.16
CA LEU A 249 -26.80 -32.70 -10.65
C LEU A 249 -27.00 -34.20 -10.95
N PRO A 250 -27.98 -34.89 -10.32
CA PRO A 250 -28.25 -36.29 -10.63
C PRO A 250 -28.56 -36.50 -12.11
N GLU A 251 -27.99 -37.55 -12.71
CA GLU A 251 -28.12 -37.85 -14.14
C GLU A 251 -29.59 -37.96 -14.58
N ARG A 252 -30.41 -38.67 -13.80
CA ARG A 252 -31.85 -38.76 -14.02
C ARG A 252 -32.52 -37.38 -14.09
N LEU A 253 -32.19 -36.47 -13.18
CA LEU A 253 -32.79 -35.14 -13.14
C LEU A 253 -32.32 -34.29 -14.33
N ARG A 254 -31.06 -34.43 -14.74
CA ARG A 254 -30.53 -33.82 -15.96
C ARG A 254 -31.32 -34.26 -17.19
N ASP A 255 -31.58 -35.56 -17.32
CA ASP A 255 -32.35 -36.10 -18.44
C ASP A 255 -33.79 -35.60 -18.42
N GLU A 256 -34.42 -35.54 -17.25
CA GLU A 256 -35.77 -34.99 -17.08
C GLU A 256 -35.83 -33.50 -17.49
N LEU A 257 -34.85 -32.68 -17.10
CA LEU A 257 -34.74 -31.27 -17.50
C LEU A 257 -34.53 -31.11 -19.01
N CYS A 258 -33.62 -31.90 -19.58
CA CYS A 258 -33.32 -31.84 -21.02
C CYS A 258 -34.52 -32.26 -21.87
N ASN A 259 -35.22 -33.32 -21.47
CA ASN A 259 -36.44 -33.77 -22.15
C ASN A 259 -37.57 -32.75 -22.00
N ALA A 260 -37.75 -32.15 -20.82
CA ALA A 260 -38.74 -31.08 -20.63
C ALA A 260 -38.47 -29.88 -21.55
N ALA A 261 -37.20 -29.48 -21.72
CA ALA A 261 -36.83 -28.42 -22.65
C ALA A 261 -37.14 -28.79 -24.11
N LEU A 262 -36.86 -30.03 -24.53
CA LEU A 262 -37.22 -30.53 -25.86
C LEU A 262 -38.74 -30.53 -26.09
N GLU A 263 -39.55 -30.95 -25.12
CA GLU A 263 -41.02 -30.95 -25.23
C GLU A 263 -41.59 -29.53 -25.37
N ILE A 264 -41.05 -28.55 -24.62
CA ILE A 264 -41.41 -27.14 -24.79
C ILE A 264 -41.04 -26.68 -26.20
N GLY A 265 -39.83 -27.00 -26.66
CA GLY A 265 -39.37 -26.63 -28.00
C GLY A 265 -40.22 -27.25 -29.13
N ARG A 266 -40.59 -28.52 -29.01
CA ARG A 266 -41.48 -29.23 -29.95
C ARG A 266 -42.87 -28.60 -29.99
N THR A 267 -43.41 -28.20 -28.83
CA THR A 267 -44.75 -27.60 -28.73
C THR A 267 -44.88 -26.30 -29.53
N VAL A 268 -43.78 -25.56 -29.71
CA VAL A 268 -43.75 -24.29 -30.46
C VAL A 268 -43.02 -24.39 -31.81
N ASN A 269 -42.61 -25.59 -32.24
CA ASN A 269 -41.75 -25.79 -33.41
C ASN A 269 -40.51 -24.88 -33.37
N TYR A 270 -39.78 -24.91 -32.26
CA TYR A 270 -38.67 -24.01 -32.00
C TYR A 270 -37.59 -24.09 -33.09
N GLN A 271 -37.11 -22.92 -33.55
CA GLN A 271 -36.08 -22.80 -34.57
C GLN A 271 -34.92 -21.94 -34.07
N ASN A 272 -33.72 -22.20 -34.60
CA ASN A 272 -32.47 -21.56 -34.21
C ASN A 272 -32.04 -21.91 -32.76
N ALA A 273 -31.16 -21.12 -32.15
CA ALA A 273 -30.71 -21.34 -30.78
C ALA A 273 -31.63 -20.66 -29.76
N GLY A 274 -31.91 -21.36 -28.67
CA GLY A 274 -32.71 -20.88 -27.54
C GLY A 274 -32.30 -21.51 -26.23
N THR A 275 -32.82 -21.02 -25.12
CA THR A 275 -32.57 -21.64 -23.82
C THR A 275 -33.84 -21.68 -22.97
N VAL A 276 -34.10 -22.84 -22.37
CA VAL A 276 -35.21 -23.04 -21.43
C VAL A 276 -34.65 -23.00 -20.01
N GLU A 277 -35.18 -22.12 -19.16
CA GLU A 277 -34.70 -21.92 -17.78
C GLU A 277 -35.62 -22.58 -16.75
N PHE A 278 -35.02 -23.20 -15.74
CA PHE A 278 -35.69 -23.92 -14.66
C PHE A 278 -35.15 -23.51 -13.29
N LEU A 279 -36.03 -23.47 -12.28
CA LEU A 279 -35.61 -23.55 -10.88
C LEU A 279 -35.68 -25.00 -10.43
N VAL A 280 -34.58 -25.51 -9.90
CA VAL A 280 -34.51 -26.81 -9.24
C VAL A 280 -34.46 -26.55 -7.74
N ASP A 281 -35.43 -27.06 -6.99
CA ASP A 281 -35.38 -27.05 -5.54
C ASP A 281 -34.27 -27.99 -5.05
N ALA A 282 -33.27 -27.44 -4.35
CA ALA A 282 -32.12 -28.20 -3.88
C ALA A 282 -32.48 -29.24 -2.82
N ASP A 283 -33.61 -29.08 -2.12
CA ASP A 283 -34.04 -29.98 -1.06
C ASP A 283 -34.89 -31.14 -1.59
N SER A 284 -35.83 -30.85 -2.49
CA SER A 284 -36.78 -31.85 -3.03
C SER A 284 -36.36 -32.46 -4.38
N HIS A 285 -35.35 -31.88 -5.05
CA HIS A 285 -34.96 -32.19 -6.42
C HIS A 285 -36.09 -32.05 -7.46
N GLN A 286 -37.17 -31.33 -7.13
CA GLN A 286 -38.20 -30.97 -8.08
C GLN A 286 -37.76 -29.77 -8.91
N PHE A 287 -38.12 -29.75 -10.19
CA PHE A 287 -37.81 -28.62 -11.08
C PHE A 287 -39.08 -27.96 -11.60
N TYR A 288 -38.97 -26.67 -11.89
CA TYR A 288 -40.08 -25.84 -12.35
C TYR A 288 -39.61 -24.91 -13.47
N PHE A 289 -40.35 -24.87 -14.56
CA PHE A 289 -40.11 -23.96 -15.67
C PHE A 289 -40.27 -22.49 -15.22
N ILE A 290 -39.37 -21.62 -15.70
CA ILE A 290 -39.40 -20.17 -15.43
C ILE A 290 -39.70 -19.40 -16.72
N GLU A 291 -38.83 -19.52 -17.71
CA GLU A 291 -38.89 -18.76 -18.97
C GLU A 291 -38.13 -19.47 -20.09
N VAL A 292 -38.39 -19.04 -21.32
CA VAL A 292 -37.54 -19.35 -22.48
C VAL A 292 -36.87 -18.06 -22.92
N ASN A 293 -35.56 -18.10 -23.13
CA ASN A 293 -34.81 -17.03 -23.77
C ASN A 293 -34.70 -17.38 -25.26
N PRO A 294 -35.50 -16.75 -26.17
CA PRO A 294 -35.57 -17.17 -27.56
C PRO A 294 -34.41 -16.60 -28.40
N ARG A 295 -33.18 -16.77 -27.92
CA ARG A 295 -31.94 -16.22 -28.48
C ARG A 295 -30.71 -16.92 -27.89
N ILE A 296 -29.53 -16.55 -28.37
CA ILE A 296 -28.26 -16.88 -27.72
C ILE A 296 -28.14 -16.18 -26.35
N GLN A 297 -27.41 -16.79 -25.42
CA GLN A 297 -27.09 -16.22 -24.11
C GLN A 297 -25.60 -15.92 -23.95
N VAL A 298 -25.25 -15.12 -22.93
CA VAL A 298 -23.88 -14.69 -22.65
C VAL A 298 -22.98 -15.91 -22.39
N GLU A 299 -23.53 -16.88 -21.68
CA GLU A 299 -22.98 -18.13 -21.17
C GLU A 299 -23.00 -19.30 -22.18
N HIS A 300 -23.39 -19.09 -23.43
CA HIS A 300 -23.27 -20.11 -24.47
C HIS A 300 -21.85 -20.71 -24.58
N THR A 301 -20.83 -19.91 -24.22
CA THR A 301 -19.41 -20.29 -24.33
C THR A 301 -19.06 -21.53 -23.51
N VAL A 302 -19.68 -21.75 -22.34
CA VAL A 302 -19.40 -22.96 -21.54
C VAL A 302 -19.97 -24.20 -22.20
N THR A 303 -21.15 -24.10 -22.83
CA THR A 303 -21.73 -25.19 -23.62
C THR A 303 -20.84 -25.53 -24.82
N GLU A 304 -20.42 -24.53 -25.60
CA GLU A 304 -19.51 -24.77 -26.74
C GLU A 304 -18.21 -25.46 -26.30
N GLN A 305 -17.67 -25.10 -25.13
CA GLN A 305 -16.42 -25.70 -24.62
C GLN A 305 -16.58 -27.17 -24.24
N VAL A 306 -17.73 -27.58 -23.70
CA VAL A 306 -17.93 -28.98 -23.29
C VAL A 306 -18.51 -29.86 -24.39
N THR A 307 -19.25 -29.31 -25.35
CA THR A 307 -19.83 -30.09 -26.46
C THR A 307 -18.99 -30.05 -27.73
N GLY A 308 -18.17 -29.01 -27.91
CA GLY A 308 -17.44 -28.77 -29.15
C GLY A 308 -18.31 -28.22 -30.29
N VAL A 309 -19.60 -27.98 -30.06
CA VAL A 309 -20.53 -27.41 -31.05
C VAL A 309 -20.40 -25.89 -31.05
N ASP A 310 -20.06 -25.28 -32.20
CA ASP A 310 -20.12 -23.83 -32.37
C ASP A 310 -21.59 -23.40 -32.57
N ILE A 311 -22.17 -22.82 -31.52
CA ILE A 311 -23.58 -22.46 -31.50
C ILE A 311 -23.84 -21.31 -32.48
N VAL A 312 -23.02 -20.28 -32.50
CA VAL A 312 -23.23 -19.08 -33.34
C VAL A 312 -23.11 -19.42 -34.83
N MET A 313 -22.13 -20.24 -35.21
CA MET A 313 -21.98 -20.73 -36.57
C MET A 313 -23.19 -21.57 -36.98
N SER A 314 -23.68 -22.41 -36.08
CA SER A 314 -24.90 -23.21 -36.30
C SER A 314 -26.13 -22.32 -36.47
N GLN A 315 -26.28 -21.26 -35.67
CA GLN A 315 -27.37 -20.28 -35.83
C GLN A 315 -27.39 -19.67 -37.23
N ILE A 316 -26.23 -19.29 -37.76
CA ILE A 316 -26.10 -18.69 -39.10
C ILE A 316 -26.46 -19.72 -40.18
N ARG A 317 -25.93 -20.95 -40.09
CA ARG A 317 -26.23 -22.03 -41.05
C ARG A 317 -27.71 -22.42 -41.06
N ILE A 318 -28.32 -22.56 -39.88
CA ILE A 318 -29.76 -22.82 -39.74
C ILE A 318 -30.58 -21.69 -40.39
N ALA A 319 -30.19 -20.43 -40.19
CA ALA A 319 -30.85 -19.30 -40.85
C ALA A 319 -30.69 -19.30 -42.38
N GLN A 320 -29.63 -19.91 -42.91
CA GLN A 320 -29.45 -20.15 -44.37
C GLN A 320 -30.32 -21.29 -44.92
N GLY A 321 -30.96 -22.06 -44.03
CA GLY A 321 -31.82 -23.22 -44.32
C GLY A 321 -31.12 -24.57 -44.17
N THR A 322 -29.89 -24.62 -43.66
CA THR A 322 -29.15 -25.88 -43.42
C THR A 322 -29.85 -26.71 -42.34
N ARG A 323 -29.94 -28.03 -42.57
CA ARG A 323 -30.50 -28.99 -41.62
C ARG A 323 -29.48 -29.34 -40.53
N LEU A 324 -29.92 -29.73 -39.33
CA LEU A 324 -29.02 -30.17 -38.27
C LEU A 324 -28.21 -31.42 -38.67
N ASP A 325 -28.82 -32.32 -39.43
CA ASP A 325 -28.22 -33.58 -39.91
C ASP A 325 -27.34 -33.42 -41.16
N ASP A 326 -27.16 -32.20 -41.67
CA ASP A 326 -26.25 -31.91 -42.77
C ASP A 326 -24.79 -31.95 -42.29
N ASP A 327 -23.87 -32.47 -43.11
CA ASP A 327 -22.44 -32.56 -42.82
C ASP A 327 -21.81 -31.20 -42.39
N ASP A 328 -22.37 -30.09 -42.84
CA ASP A 328 -21.93 -28.76 -42.40
C ASP A 328 -22.17 -28.54 -40.90
N ILE A 329 -23.27 -29.05 -40.31
CA ILE A 329 -23.58 -28.91 -38.87
C ILE A 329 -23.19 -30.18 -38.09
N GLY A 330 -23.48 -31.37 -38.62
CA GLY A 330 -23.04 -32.65 -38.09
C GLY A 330 -23.82 -33.16 -36.86
N LEU A 331 -25.10 -32.80 -36.71
CA LEU A 331 -25.95 -33.18 -35.58
C LEU A 331 -27.15 -34.02 -36.05
N GLU A 332 -26.87 -35.25 -36.48
CA GLU A 332 -27.90 -36.19 -37.00
C GLU A 332 -28.96 -36.58 -35.96
N SER A 333 -28.58 -36.66 -34.68
CA SER A 333 -29.48 -37.04 -33.59
C SER A 333 -28.96 -36.55 -32.23
N GLN A 334 -29.81 -36.61 -31.20
CA GLN A 334 -29.44 -36.26 -29.82
C GLN A 334 -28.23 -37.05 -29.31
N ASN A 335 -28.04 -38.29 -29.79
CA ASN A 335 -26.96 -39.18 -29.35
C ASN A 335 -25.56 -38.78 -29.87
N GLN A 336 -25.47 -37.82 -30.81
CA GLN A 336 -24.18 -37.28 -31.29
C GLN A 336 -23.66 -36.14 -30.41
N VAL A 337 -24.47 -35.65 -29.47
CA VAL A 337 -24.06 -34.58 -28.55
C VAL A 337 -23.40 -35.22 -27.33
N ASP A 338 -22.08 -35.10 -27.24
CA ASP A 338 -21.30 -35.54 -26.07
C ASP A 338 -20.90 -34.37 -25.17
N VAL A 339 -20.72 -34.62 -23.87
CA VAL A 339 -20.15 -33.67 -22.91
C VAL A 339 -18.77 -34.12 -22.48
N ARG A 340 -17.77 -33.25 -22.63
CA ARG A 340 -16.37 -33.51 -22.26
C ARG A 340 -15.91 -32.59 -21.13
N GLY A 341 -15.85 -33.14 -19.92
CA GLY A 341 -15.36 -32.41 -18.74
C GLY A 341 -16.34 -31.34 -18.27
N PHE A 342 -15.78 -30.23 -17.76
CA PHE A 342 -16.52 -29.08 -17.24
C PHE A 342 -15.94 -27.80 -17.81
N ALA A 343 -16.80 -26.81 -18.02
CA ALA A 343 -16.42 -25.44 -18.33
C ALA A 343 -17.10 -24.45 -17.37
N MET A 344 -16.44 -23.34 -17.10
CA MET A 344 -16.93 -22.26 -16.26
C MET A 344 -16.64 -20.92 -16.89
N GLN A 345 -17.61 -20.02 -16.86
CA GLN A 345 -17.46 -18.64 -17.30
C GLN A 345 -17.50 -17.69 -16.11
N CYS A 346 -16.61 -16.71 -16.11
CA CYS A 346 -16.65 -15.53 -15.25
C CYS A 346 -16.65 -14.28 -16.11
N ARG A 347 -17.43 -13.28 -15.71
CA ARG A 347 -17.45 -11.96 -16.35
C ARG A 347 -16.58 -11.01 -15.57
N VAL A 348 -15.50 -10.53 -16.18
CA VAL A 348 -14.69 -9.46 -15.60
C VAL A 348 -15.36 -8.14 -15.96
N THR A 349 -15.78 -7.39 -14.94
CA THR A 349 -16.47 -6.10 -15.08
C THR A 349 -15.69 -4.99 -14.40
N THR A 350 -16.06 -3.73 -14.64
CA THR A 350 -15.54 -2.56 -13.91
C THR A 350 -16.22 -2.30 -12.57
N GLU A 351 -17.14 -3.16 -12.14
CA GLU A 351 -17.84 -2.99 -10.87
C GLU A 351 -16.87 -3.13 -9.69
N ASP A 352 -16.88 -2.15 -8.79
CA ASP A 352 -16.05 -2.16 -7.59
C ASP A 352 -16.77 -2.85 -6.42
N PRO A 353 -16.38 -4.07 -6.01
CA PRO A 353 -17.05 -4.77 -4.92
C PRO A 353 -16.91 -4.08 -3.57
N SER A 354 -15.86 -3.25 -3.40
CA SER A 354 -15.67 -2.46 -2.17
C SER A 354 -16.56 -1.21 -2.12
N ASN A 355 -17.21 -0.86 -3.24
CA ASN A 355 -18.13 0.25 -3.35
C ASN A 355 -19.50 -0.20 -3.89
N GLY A 356 -20.03 -1.29 -3.33
CA GLY A 356 -21.39 -1.75 -3.65
C GLY A 356 -21.61 -2.29 -5.07
N PHE A 357 -20.53 -2.61 -5.81
CA PHE A 357 -20.52 -2.98 -7.22
C PHE A 357 -20.92 -1.83 -8.16
N LEU A 358 -20.69 -0.58 -7.75
CA LEU A 358 -20.80 0.54 -8.68
C LEU A 358 -19.76 0.39 -9.82
N PRO A 359 -20.17 0.51 -11.10
CA PRO A 359 -19.24 0.48 -12.22
C PRO A 359 -18.26 1.64 -12.20
N ASP A 360 -16.97 1.32 -12.21
CA ASP A 360 -15.91 2.30 -12.45
C ASP A 360 -15.77 2.60 -13.95
N TYR A 361 -15.25 3.77 -14.29
CA TYR A 361 -15.12 4.27 -15.65
C TYR A 361 -13.84 5.07 -15.84
N GLY A 362 -13.49 5.29 -17.10
CA GLY A 362 -12.27 6.00 -17.46
C GLY A 362 -11.35 5.16 -18.34
N ARG A 363 -10.08 5.56 -18.39
CA ARG A 363 -9.11 4.98 -19.33
C ARG A 363 -8.41 3.78 -18.72
N ILE A 364 -8.43 2.65 -19.43
CA ILE A 364 -7.61 1.48 -19.11
C ILE A 364 -6.17 1.80 -19.49
N SER A 365 -5.32 2.09 -18.51
CA SER A 365 -3.90 2.41 -18.75
C SER A 365 -3.07 1.17 -19.08
N HIS A 366 -3.48 0.00 -18.58
CA HIS A 366 -2.82 -1.26 -18.88
C HIS A 366 -3.81 -2.42 -18.82
N TYR A 367 -3.80 -3.25 -19.86
CA TYR A 367 -4.58 -4.48 -19.94
C TYR A 367 -3.67 -5.65 -20.34
N ARG A 368 -3.56 -6.64 -19.45
CA ARG A 368 -2.97 -7.95 -19.72
C ARG A 368 -3.97 -9.03 -19.35
N SER A 369 -4.35 -9.83 -20.34
CA SER A 369 -5.24 -10.96 -20.16
C SER A 369 -4.49 -12.23 -19.74
N ALA A 370 -5.20 -13.16 -19.11
CA ALA A 370 -4.70 -14.52 -18.91
C ALA A 370 -4.61 -15.29 -20.25
N SER A 371 -3.86 -16.39 -20.30
CA SER A 371 -3.76 -17.26 -21.49
C SER A 371 -3.44 -18.71 -21.10
N GLY A 372 -3.21 -19.60 -22.07
CA GLY A 372 -2.77 -20.98 -21.83
C GLY A 372 -3.86 -22.03 -22.06
N MET A 373 -3.51 -23.30 -21.84
CA MET A 373 -4.38 -24.45 -22.16
C MET A 373 -5.73 -24.38 -21.44
N GLY A 374 -6.81 -24.55 -22.21
CA GLY A 374 -8.19 -24.56 -21.71
C GLY A 374 -8.67 -23.23 -21.17
N VAL A 375 -8.13 -22.12 -21.69
CA VAL A 375 -8.63 -20.75 -21.43
C VAL A 375 -9.15 -20.17 -22.73
N ARG A 376 -10.39 -19.70 -22.71
CA ARG A 376 -11.04 -18.95 -23.79
C ARG A 376 -11.36 -17.54 -23.30
N LEU A 377 -11.15 -16.55 -24.17
CA LEU A 377 -11.43 -15.15 -23.89
C LEU A 377 -12.29 -14.52 -24.98
N ASP A 378 -13.40 -13.93 -24.56
CA ASP A 378 -14.29 -13.14 -25.40
C ASP A 378 -14.28 -11.70 -24.87
N ALA A 379 -13.39 -10.87 -25.43
CA ALA A 379 -13.17 -9.50 -24.98
C ALA A 379 -14.25 -8.56 -25.53
N GLY A 380 -14.80 -7.72 -24.64
CA GLY A 380 -15.72 -6.66 -24.98
C GLY A 380 -14.98 -5.35 -25.24
N SER A 381 -14.93 -4.48 -24.23
CA SER A 381 -14.34 -3.14 -24.30
C SER A 381 -12.88 -3.06 -23.85
N ALA A 382 -12.23 -4.19 -23.54
CA ALA A 382 -10.95 -4.22 -22.85
C ALA A 382 -9.72 -4.32 -23.78
N TYR A 383 -8.95 -3.24 -23.86
CA TYR A 383 -7.60 -3.21 -24.42
C TYR A 383 -6.81 -2.04 -23.80
N SER A 384 -5.47 -2.06 -23.89
CA SER A 384 -4.64 -0.96 -23.39
C SER A 384 -4.94 0.34 -24.14
N GLY A 385 -5.36 1.37 -23.41
CA GLY A 385 -5.79 2.65 -23.95
C GLY A 385 -7.31 2.80 -24.16
N ALA A 386 -8.10 1.73 -23.98
CA ALA A 386 -9.55 1.78 -24.08
C ALA A 386 -10.17 2.75 -23.06
N VAL A 387 -11.31 3.34 -23.42
CA VAL A 387 -12.10 4.21 -22.52
C VAL A 387 -13.41 3.51 -22.21
N VAL A 388 -13.63 3.23 -20.92
CA VAL A 388 -14.89 2.69 -20.41
C VAL A 388 -15.82 3.86 -20.14
N ASN A 389 -16.96 3.88 -20.84
CA ASN A 389 -17.98 4.92 -20.72
C ASN A 389 -19.11 4.46 -19.77
N PRO A 390 -19.78 5.40 -19.07
CA PRO A 390 -20.87 5.08 -18.14
C PRO A 390 -22.21 4.73 -18.84
N PHE A 391 -22.27 4.75 -20.17
CA PHE A 391 -23.53 4.60 -20.90
C PHE A 391 -24.00 3.17 -21.11
N TYR A 392 -23.10 2.19 -20.94
CA TYR A 392 -23.29 0.79 -21.31
C TYR A 392 -23.02 -0.15 -20.13
N ASP A 393 -23.10 -1.45 -20.38
CA ASP A 393 -22.69 -2.47 -19.41
C ASP A 393 -21.20 -2.37 -19.05
N SER A 394 -20.87 -2.76 -17.83
CA SER A 394 -19.53 -2.67 -17.25
C SER A 394 -18.58 -3.78 -17.71
N MET A 395 -18.97 -4.58 -18.69
CA MET A 395 -18.23 -5.78 -19.10
C MET A 395 -16.93 -5.44 -19.85
N LEU A 396 -15.82 -5.98 -19.35
CA LEU A 396 -14.50 -5.90 -19.96
C LEU A 396 -14.21 -7.12 -20.83
N VAL A 397 -14.31 -8.32 -20.25
CA VAL A 397 -13.98 -9.58 -20.91
C VAL A 397 -14.70 -10.74 -20.23
N LYS A 398 -15.18 -11.70 -21.02
CA LYS A 398 -15.61 -13.00 -20.53
C LYS A 398 -14.43 -13.96 -20.52
N VAL A 399 -14.25 -14.64 -19.40
CA VAL A 399 -13.20 -15.63 -19.21
C VAL A 399 -13.88 -16.97 -19.07
N THR A 400 -13.57 -17.91 -19.96
CA THR A 400 -14.10 -19.27 -19.89
C THR A 400 -12.95 -20.25 -19.70
N ALA A 401 -13.02 -21.06 -18.66
CA ALA A 401 -12.05 -22.11 -18.36
C ALA A 401 -12.67 -23.49 -18.61
N LEU A 402 -11.96 -24.37 -19.31
CA LEU A 402 -12.31 -25.78 -19.53
C LEU A 402 -11.44 -26.67 -18.64
N GLY A 403 -11.92 -27.84 -18.21
CA GLY A 403 -11.16 -28.78 -17.38
C GLY A 403 -11.80 -30.17 -17.37
N ARG A 404 -11.05 -31.22 -17.01
CA ARG A 404 -11.58 -32.59 -16.98
C ARG A 404 -12.48 -32.84 -15.76
N ARG A 405 -12.13 -32.22 -14.63
CA ARG A 405 -12.92 -32.25 -13.39
C ARG A 405 -13.34 -30.84 -13.02
N TYR A 406 -14.45 -30.69 -12.31
CA TYR A 406 -14.92 -29.40 -11.81
C TYR A 406 -13.83 -28.64 -11.01
N GLN A 407 -13.10 -29.33 -10.13
CA GLN A 407 -11.99 -28.74 -9.36
C GLN A 407 -10.86 -28.17 -10.24
N ASP A 408 -10.60 -28.80 -11.39
CA ASP A 408 -9.57 -28.34 -12.32
C ASP A 408 -9.99 -27.01 -12.96
N VAL A 409 -11.29 -26.85 -13.23
CA VAL A 409 -11.88 -25.62 -13.76
C VAL A 409 -11.83 -24.49 -12.74
N VAL A 410 -12.23 -24.75 -11.49
CA VAL A 410 -12.15 -23.77 -10.39
C VAL A 410 -10.72 -23.26 -10.23
N SER A 411 -9.76 -24.20 -10.16
CA SER A 411 -8.33 -23.87 -10.01
C SER A 411 -7.79 -23.08 -11.22
N ARG A 412 -8.20 -23.45 -12.44
CA ARG A 412 -7.80 -22.77 -13.67
C ARG A 412 -8.39 -21.39 -13.79
N MET A 413 -9.67 -21.21 -13.43
CA MET A 413 -10.33 -19.91 -13.39
C MET A 413 -9.65 -19.00 -12.38
N LYS A 414 -9.39 -19.49 -11.15
CA LYS A 414 -8.64 -18.75 -10.13
C LYS A 414 -7.28 -18.28 -10.65
N ARG A 415 -6.51 -19.18 -11.28
CA ARG A 415 -5.22 -18.83 -11.89
C ARG A 415 -5.35 -17.74 -12.96
N CYS A 416 -6.35 -17.84 -13.84
CA CYS A 416 -6.61 -16.81 -14.85
C CYS A 416 -6.88 -15.44 -14.19
N LEU A 417 -7.77 -15.39 -13.21
CA LEU A 417 -8.11 -14.18 -12.47
C LEU A 417 -6.89 -13.57 -11.76
N LEU A 418 -6.00 -14.41 -11.21
CA LEU A 418 -4.73 -13.98 -10.58
C LEU A 418 -3.70 -13.44 -11.60
N GLU A 419 -3.74 -13.88 -12.85
CA GLU A 419 -2.83 -13.40 -13.92
C GLU A 419 -3.29 -12.08 -14.54
N PHE A 420 -4.60 -11.79 -14.55
CA PHE A 420 -5.13 -10.55 -15.10
C PHE A 420 -4.46 -9.32 -14.48
N ARG A 421 -4.06 -8.38 -15.33
CA ARG A 421 -3.60 -7.04 -14.92
C ARG A 421 -4.43 -6.01 -15.65
N VAL A 422 -5.43 -5.48 -14.95
CA VAL A 422 -6.19 -4.30 -15.37
C VAL A 422 -5.78 -3.12 -14.49
N ARG A 423 -5.49 -1.99 -15.11
CA ARG A 423 -5.10 -0.73 -14.48
C ARG A 423 -5.84 0.44 -15.13
N GLY A 424 -6.10 1.48 -14.35
CA GLY A 424 -6.85 2.65 -14.77
C GLY A 424 -8.33 2.62 -14.38
N VAL A 425 -8.89 1.42 -14.17
CA VAL A 425 -10.22 1.20 -13.61
C VAL A 425 -10.19 0.05 -12.59
N LYS A 426 -11.10 0.07 -11.62
CA LYS A 426 -11.40 -1.03 -10.71
C LYS A 426 -12.06 -2.18 -11.45
N THR A 427 -12.05 -3.36 -10.83
CA THR A 427 -12.65 -4.57 -11.40
C THR A 427 -13.22 -5.47 -10.32
N ASN A 428 -14.20 -6.30 -10.67
CA ASN A 428 -14.77 -7.32 -9.80
C ASN A 428 -13.86 -8.55 -9.55
N ILE A 429 -12.66 -8.61 -10.14
CA ILE A 429 -11.70 -9.73 -10.02
C ILE A 429 -11.44 -10.18 -8.56
N PRO A 430 -11.22 -9.28 -7.57
CA PRO A 430 -10.98 -9.71 -6.19
C PRO A 430 -12.15 -10.50 -5.59
N PHE A 431 -13.38 -10.10 -5.91
CA PHE A 431 -14.58 -10.83 -5.51
C PHE A 431 -14.64 -12.21 -6.18
N LEU A 432 -14.37 -12.28 -7.49
CA LEU A 432 -14.35 -13.55 -8.22
C LEU A 432 -13.29 -14.52 -7.67
N ILE A 433 -12.09 -14.04 -7.31
CA ILE A 433 -11.06 -14.88 -6.67
C ILE A 433 -11.56 -15.42 -5.33
N LYS A 434 -12.19 -14.57 -4.52
CA LYS A 434 -12.73 -14.98 -3.22
C LYS A 434 -13.84 -16.02 -3.36
N LEU A 435 -14.70 -15.85 -4.38
CA LEU A 435 -15.71 -16.82 -4.76
C LEU A 435 -15.09 -18.18 -5.13
N MET A 436 -14.03 -18.20 -5.94
CA MET A 436 -13.32 -19.45 -6.29
C MET A 436 -12.68 -20.14 -5.06
N ASP A 437 -12.38 -19.39 -4.00
CA ASP A 437 -11.79 -19.91 -2.77
C ASP A 437 -12.81 -20.41 -1.75
N HIS A 438 -14.10 -20.10 -1.93
CA HIS A 438 -15.15 -20.48 -1.00
C HIS A 438 -15.52 -21.96 -1.12
N GLU A 439 -15.65 -22.66 0.03
CA GLU A 439 -15.87 -24.10 0.05
C GLU A 439 -17.18 -24.51 -0.64
N THR A 440 -18.31 -23.85 -0.38
CA THR A 440 -19.59 -24.11 -1.07
C THR A 440 -19.49 -24.03 -2.60
N PHE A 441 -18.67 -23.11 -3.11
CA PHE A 441 -18.45 -22.98 -4.55
C PHE A 441 -17.57 -24.11 -5.07
N LYS A 442 -16.49 -24.46 -4.36
CA LYS A 442 -15.64 -25.60 -4.71
C LYS A 442 -16.39 -26.92 -4.68
N THR A 443 -17.31 -27.14 -3.74
CA THR A 443 -18.08 -28.38 -3.70
C THR A 443 -19.15 -28.45 -4.78
N GLY A 444 -19.59 -27.31 -5.34
CA GLY A 444 -20.60 -27.24 -6.39
C GLY A 444 -22.04 -27.17 -5.85
N ASP A 445 -22.21 -26.74 -4.61
CA ASP A 445 -23.50 -26.77 -3.89
C ASP A 445 -24.16 -25.37 -3.79
N CYS A 446 -23.78 -24.45 -4.68
CA CYS A 446 -24.33 -23.09 -4.70
C CYS A 446 -25.82 -23.09 -5.06
N THR A 447 -26.58 -22.27 -4.34
CA THR A 447 -27.96 -21.89 -4.68
C THR A 447 -28.00 -20.44 -5.17
N THR A 448 -29.13 -20.02 -5.75
CA THR A 448 -29.39 -18.65 -6.22
C THR A 448 -29.20 -17.56 -5.18
N ARG A 449 -29.23 -17.90 -3.89
CA ARG A 449 -29.00 -16.97 -2.78
C ARG A 449 -27.59 -17.01 -2.20
N PHE A 450 -26.72 -17.90 -2.68
CA PHE A 450 -25.41 -18.12 -2.07
C PHE A 450 -24.61 -16.84 -1.87
N ILE A 451 -24.47 -15.97 -2.88
CA ILE A 451 -23.72 -14.72 -2.72
C ILE A 451 -24.42 -13.77 -1.74
N ASP A 452 -25.75 -13.66 -1.80
CA ASP A 452 -26.52 -12.74 -0.96
C ASP A 452 -26.51 -13.18 0.52
N ASP A 453 -26.37 -14.48 0.81
CA ASP A 453 -26.34 -15.06 2.16
C ASP A 453 -24.91 -15.28 2.71
N THR A 454 -23.86 -14.86 1.99
CA THR A 454 -22.45 -15.11 2.35
C THR A 454 -21.65 -13.79 2.48
N PRO A 455 -21.80 -13.03 3.58
CA PRO A 455 -21.18 -11.71 3.77
C PRO A 455 -19.66 -11.70 3.66
N GLU A 456 -19.00 -12.81 4.01
CA GLU A 456 -17.56 -12.94 3.94
C GLU A 456 -17.04 -12.76 2.52
N LEU A 457 -17.80 -13.06 1.45
CA LEU A 457 -17.37 -12.83 0.06
C LEU A 457 -17.04 -11.36 -0.24
N PHE A 458 -17.53 -10.42 0.57
CA PHE A 458 -17.30 -8.98 0.42
C PHE A 458 -16.13 -8.45 1.25
N VAL A 459 -15.54 -9.26 2.14
CA VAL A 459 -14.34 -8.89 2.91
C VAL A 459 -13.09 -9.10 2.05
N LEU A 460 -12.77 -8.12 1.20
CA LEU A 460 -11.67 -8.25 0.23
C LEU A 460 -10.29 -7.97 0.87
N PRO A 461 -9.25 -8.73 0.50
CA PRO A 461 -7.88 -8.43 0.95
C PRO A 461 -7.40 -7.10 0.37
N ARG A 462 -6.74 -6.28 1.20
CA ARG A 462 -6.13 -5.02 0.74
C ARG A 462 -5.02 -5.33 -0.28
N ARG A 463 -5.13 -4.74 -1.48
CA ARG A 463 -4.11 -4.88 -2.51
C ARG A 463 -2.88 -4.04 -2.14
N ARG A 464 -1.71 -4.68 -2.03
CA ARG A 464 -0.45 -3.97 -1.80
C ARG A 464 -0.03 -3.22 -3.08
N ASP A 465 0.16 -1.90 -2.99
CA ASP A 465 0.51 -1.04 -4.13
C ASP A 465 1.93 -0.45 -4.02
N ARG A 466 2.88 -1.30 -3.63
CA ARG A 466 4.26 -0.90 -3.29
C ARG A 466 5.01 -0.27 -4.46
N ALA A 467 4.92 -0.90 -5.63
CA ALA A 467 5.61 -0.42 -6.83
C ALA A 467 5.11 0.98 -7.23
N THR A 468 3.80 1.20 -7.26
CA THR A 468 3.24 2.51 -7.61
C THR A 468 3.66 3.57 -6.60
N ARG A 469 3.61 3.28 -5.29
CA ARG A 469 4.03 4.21 -4.23
C ARG A 469 5.51 4.61 -4.32
N LEU A 470 6.40 3.65 -4.60
CA LEU A 470 7.81 3.94 -4.86
C LEU A 470 8.02 4.75 -6.15
N LEU A 471 7.29 4.46 -7.22
CA LEU A 471 7.34 5.26 -8.45
C LEU A 471 6.83 6.69 -8.21
N THR A 472 5.82 6.89 -7.36
CA THR A 472 5.35 8.22 -6.97
C THR A 472 6.44 8.97 -6.22
N PHE A 473 7.17 8.32 -5.30
CA PHE A 473 8.33 8.94 -4.63
C PHE A 473 9.40 9.36 -5.63
N LEU A 474 9.78 8.47 -6.55
CA LEU A 474 10.75 8.78 -7.60
C LEU A 474 10.27 9.92 -8.49
N GLY A 475 9.00 9.92 -8.88
CA GLY A 475 8.39 10.99 -9.66
C GLY A 475 8.42 12.33 -8.92
N ASP A 476 8.17 12.34 -7.61
CA ASP A 476 8.25 13.52 -6.74
C ASP A 476 9.66 14.07 -6.67
N VAL A 477 10.66 13.24 -6.45
CA VAL A 477 12.07 13.69 -6.46
C VAL A 477 12.51 14.16 -7.84
N ILE A 478 12.06 13.51 -8.93
CA ILE A 478 12.39 13.92 -10.32
C ILE A 478 11.78 15.30 -10.66
N VAL A 479 10.54 15.55 -10.25
CA VAL A 479 9.82 16.80 -10.59
C VAL A 479 10.18 17.94 -9.64
N ASN A 480 10.18 17.67 -8.33
CA ASN A 480 10.27 18.70 -7.28
C ASN A 480 11.64 18.77 -6.60
N GLY A 481 12.54 17.81 -6.88
CA GLY A 481 13.81 17.66 -6.15
C GLY A 481 13.61 17.14 -4.72
N ASN A 482 14.71 17.04 -3.97
CA ASN A 482 14.69 16.66 -2.56
C ASN A 482 15.07 17.85 -1.67
N ALA A 483 14.18 18.22 -0.75
CA ALA A 483 14.36 19.36 0.15
C ALA A 483 15.63 19.26 1.03
N LEU A 484 16.16 18.06 1.28
CA LEU A 484 17.36 17.87 2.09
C LEU A 484 18.65 18.39 1.44
N VAL A 485 18.67 18.46 0.10
CA VAL A 485 19.86 18.86 -0.68
C VAL A 485 19.62 20.11 -1.51
N ALA A 486 18.42 20.69 -1.42
CA ALA A 486 18.07 21.90 -2.13
C ALA A 486 18.98 23.07 -1.72
N GLY A 487 19.64 23.70 -2.71
CA GLY A 487 20.56 24.82 -2.49
C GLY A 487 21.93 24.45 -1.90
N LEU A 488 22.22 23.15 -1.71
CA LEU A 488 23.52 22.66 -1.24
C LEU A 488 24.39 22.17 -2.42
N PRO A 489 25.73 22.05 -2.25
CA PRO A 489 26.61 21.50 -3.28
C PRO A 489 26.19 20.08 -3.68
N ALA A 490 25.88 19.87 -4.97
CA ALA A 490 25.41 18.57 -5.46
C ALA A 490 26.55 17.54 -5.52
N ALA A 491 26.23 16.30 -5.17
CA ALA A 491 27.11 15.17 -5.43
C ALA A 491 27.19 14.88 -6.94
N THR A 492 28.40 14.66 -7.45
CA THR A 492 28.63 14.36 -8.87
C THR A 492 28.62 12.88 -9.19
N ARG A 493 28.84 12.01 -8.18
CA ARG A 493 28.88 10.56 -8.36
C ARG A 493 27.49 9.98 -8.57
N ARG A 494 27.36 9.11 -9.58
CA ARG A 494 26.18 8.24 -9.77
C ARG A 494 26.53 6.75 -9.88
N GLU A 495 27.78 6.43 -10.18
CA GLU A 495 28.25 5.04 -10.26
C GLU A 495 28.20 4.37 -8.88
N PRO A 496 27.72 3.12 -8.76
CA PRO A 496 27.76 2.37 -7.51
C PRO A 496 29.18 2.33 -6.91
N ALA A 497 29.27 2.26 -5.58
CA ALA A 497 30.54 2.02 -4.91
C ALA A 497 30.98 0.56 -5.15
N ILE A 498 32.27 0.35 -5.42
CA ILE A 498 32.82 -0.99 -5.69
C ILE A 498 32.93 -1.74 -4.36
N LEU A 499 32.34 -2.93 -4.31
CA LEU A 499 32.43 -3.80 -3.13
C LEU A 499 33.79 -4.50 -3.08
N PRO A 500 34.41 -4.63 -1.89
CA PRO A 500 35.60 -5.45 -1.69
C PRO A 500 35.33 -6.91 -2.09
N PHE A 501 36.26 -7.50 -2.84
CA PHE A 501 36.15 -8.90 -3.21
C PHE A 501 36.21 -9.79 -1.96
N HIS A 502 35.23 -10.65 -1.78
CA HIS A 502 35.28 -11.78 -0.86
C HIS A 502 34.84 -13.05 -1.60
N ASN A 503 35.32 -14.22 -1.15
CA ASN A 503 35.04 -15.47 -1.83
C ASN A 503 33.58 -15.90 -1.59
N GLU A 504 32.70 -15.69 -2.57
CA GLU A 504 31.29 -16.11 -2.52
C GLU A 504 31.09 -17.61 -2.26
N ALA A 505 32.10 -18.45 -2.49
CA ALA A 505 32.04 -19.89 -2.20
C ALA A 505 32.18 -20.22 -0.70
N SER A 506 32.63 -19.29 0.14
CA SER A 506 32.70 -19.45 1.59
C SER A 506 31.49 -18.77 2.24
N THR A 507 30.41 -19.52 2.38
CA THR A 507 29.13 -19.00 2.90
C THR A 507 29.14 -18.74 4.41
N THR A 508 30.10 -19.29 5.14
CA THR A 508 30.21 -19.13 6.60
C THR A 508 31.29 -18.10 6.94
N PRO A 509 30.94 -16.98 7.59
CA PRO A 509 31.94 -16.00 8.01
C PRO A 509 32.87 -16.56 9.10
N PRO A 510 34.10 -16.03 9.25
CA PRO A 510 35.00 -16.44 10.32
C PRO A 510 34.40 -16.16 11.70
N GLU A 511 34.78 -16.95 12.70
CA GLU A 511 34.34 -16.71 14.08
C GLU A 511 34.78 -15.32 14.57
N GLY A 512 33.84 -14.53 15.07
CA GLY A 512 34.08 -13.17 15.55
C GLY A 512 33.78 -12.97 17.04
N SER A 513 33.80 -11.70 17.46
CA SER A 513 33.55 -11.30 18.86
C SER A 513 32.15 -11.69 19.37
N ARG A 514 31.13 -11.69 18.50
CA ARG A 514 29.76 -12.05 18.88
C ARG A 514 29.59 -13.54 19.12
N ASP A 515 30.25 -14.37 18.31
CA ASP A 515 30.24 -15.82 18.51
C ASP A 515 30.84 -16.17 19.87
N ARG A 516 31.92 -15.47 20.25
CA ARG A 516 32.53 -15.59 21.57
C ARG A 516 31.59 -15.14 22.69
N LEU A 517 30.91 -13.99 22.55
CA LEU A 517 29.92 -13.53 23.53
C LEU A 517 28.83 -14.58 23.73
N LYS A 518 28.24 -15.10 22.64
CA LYS A 518 27.20 -16.13 22.70
C LYS A 518 27.66 -17.42 23.38
N LYS A 519 28.93 -17.79 23.23
CA LYS A 519 29.52 -18.98 23.87
C LYS A 519 29.83 -18.76 25.35
N LEU A 520 30.26 -17.56 25.73
CA LEU A 520 30.81 -17.28 27.07
C LEU A 520 29.78 -16.64 28.02
N GLY A 521 28.81 -15.89 27.49
CA GLY A 521 28.02 -14.92 28.25
C GLY A 521 28.82 -13.65 28.58
N PRO A 522 28.17 -12.54 28.96
CA PRO A 522 28.79 -11.22 29.07
C PRO A 522 29.89 -11.13 30.13
N GLU A 523 29.72 -11.77 31.30
CA GLU A 523 30.73 -11.74 32.38
C GLU A 523 32.05 -12.42 31.98
N LYS A 524 31.98 -13.65 31.46
CA LYS A 524 33.18 -14.39 31.02
C LYS A 524 33.79 -13.78 29.77
N PHE A 525 32.96 -13.19 28.90
CA PHE A 525 33.44 -12.44 27.76
C PHE A 525 34.22 -11.19 28.19
N SER A 526 33.71 -10.42 29.16
CA SER A 526 34.44 -9.29 29.76
C SER A 526 35.77 -9.73 30.36
N LYS A 527 35.81 -10.86 31.07
CA LYS A 527 37.07 -11.41 31.59
C LYS A 527 38.05 -11.79 30.46
N TRP A 528 37.55 -12.36 29.36
CA TRP A 528 38.37 -12.64 28.18
C TRP A 528 38.96 -11.36 27.58
N VAL A 529 38.19 -10.27 27.47
CA VAL A 529 38.68 -8.96 27.01
C VAL A 529 39.82 -8.48 27.90
N LEU A 530 39.65 -8.55 29.22
CA LEU A 530 40.66 -8.11 30.19
C LEU A 530 41.98 -8.88 30.08
N ASP A 531 41.90 -10.18 29.75
CA ASP A 531 43.05 -11.06 29.59
C ASP A 531 43.65 -11.03 28.16
N HIS A 532 43.01 -10.31 27.23
CA HIS A 532 43.44 -10.22 25.83
C HIS A 532 44.55 -9.17 25.65
N LYS A 533 45.74 -9.62 25.24
CA LYS A 533 46.91 -8.75 25.10
C LYS A 533 46.87 -7.79 23.89
N PRO A 534 46.45 -8.20 22.68
CA PRO A 534 46.25 -7.26 21.57
C PRO A 534 45.28 -6.13 21.91
N LEU A 535 45.51 -4.92 21.39
CA LEU A 535 44.49 -3.87 21.46
C LEU A 535 43.31 -4.24 20.55
N LEU A 536 42.11 -4.26 21.12
CA LEU A 536 40.89 -4.47 20.36
C LEU A 536 40.35 -3.15 19.82
N PHE A 537 39.69 -3.19 18.65
CA PHE A 537 39.12 -2.00 18.02
C PHE A 537 37.61 -2.11 17.82
N THR A 538 36.92 -1.01 18.10
CA THR A 538 35.54 -0.76 17.70
C THR A 538 35.54 0.16 16.49
N ASP A 539 34.87 -0.26 15.39
CA ASP A 539 34.66 0.63 14.24
C ASP A 539 33.41 1.48 14.43
N THR A 540 33.57 2.80 14.38
CA THR A 540 32.51 3.81 14.55
C THR A 540 31.95 4.35 13.24
N THR A 541 32.39 3.82 12.09
CA THR A 541 32.03 4.30 10.75
C THR A 541 30.51 4.29 10.51
N PHE A 542 29.78 3.33 11.09
CA PHE A 542 28.34 3.16 10.91
C PHE A 542 27.49 4.09 11.79
N ARG A 543 28.10 4.81 12.75
CA ARG A 543 27.40 5.65 13.72
C ARG A 543 28.10 6.99 13.95
N ASP A 544 29.14 7.03 14.79
CA ASP A 544 29.69 8.32 15.25
C ASP A 544 30.43 9.09 14.17
N ALA A 545 31.06 8.38 13.23
CA ALA A 545 31.83 9.00 12.17
C ALA A 545 30.95 9.87 11.26
N HIS A 546 29.91 9.29 10.65
CA HIS A 546 28.99 10.06 9.80
C HIS A 546 28.09 10.99 10.61
N GLN A 547 27.84 10.72 11.90
CA GLN A 547 27.21 11.70 12.81
C GLN A 547 28.06 12.97 12.96
N SER A 548 29.38 12.82 13.01
CA SER A 548 30.33 13.94 13.20
C SER A 548 30.65 14.67 11.89
N LEU A 549 30.77 13.94 10.79
CA LEU A 549 31.22 14.47 9.50
C LEU A 549 30.08 14.85 8.55
N LEU A 550 28.97 14.10 8.57
CA LEU A 550 27.94 14.11 7.52
C LEU A 550 26.53 14.27 8.09
N ALA A 551 26.40 14.91 9.27
CA ALA A 551 25.13 15.12 9.96
C ALA A 551 24.26 13.85 10.07
N THR A 552 24.88 12.70 10.29
CA THR A 552 24.20 11.41 10.50
C THR A 552 23.44 10.90 9.26
N ARG A 553 23.83 11.30 8.04
CA ARG A 553 23.03 11.04 6.83
C ARG A 553 23.29 9.71 6.13
N PHE A 554 24.25 8.89 6.54
CA PHE A 554 24.44 7.56 5.93
C PHE A 554 23.15 6.73 5.99
N ARG A 555 22.72 6.27 4.81
CA ARG A 555 21.48 5.52 4.59
C ARG A 555 21.70 4.02 4.76
N THR A 556 20.63 3.32 5.10
CA THR A 556 20.64 1.85 5.25
C THR A 556 21.17 1.16 4.00
N TYR A 557 20.82 1.67 2.81
CA TYR A 557 21.32 1.17 1.53
C TYR A 557 22.85 0.99 1.53
N ASP A 558 23.60 2.06 1.79
CA ASP A 558 25.06 2.01 1.71
C ASP A 558 25.69 1.19 2.84
N LEU A 559 25.06 1.15 4.02
CA LEU A 559 25.54 0.33 5.14
C LEU A 559 25.35 -1.18 4.87
N VAL A 560 24.23 -1.56 4.27
CA VAL A 560 23.87 -2.96 3.99
C VAL A 560 24.72 -3.55 2.88
N GLN A 561 25.07 -2.76 1.86
CA GLN A 561 25.86 -3.25 0.72
C GLN A 561 27.26 -3.75 1.13
N ILE A 562 27.91 -3.08 2.08
CA ILE A 562 29.27 -3.44 2.54
C ILE A 562 29.27 -4.45 3.70
N ALA A 563 28.10 -4.77 4.26
CA ALA A 563 27.97 -5.53 5.49
C ALA A 563 28.67 -6.90 5.46
N GLU A 564 28.48 -7.67 4.38
CA GLU A 564 29.13 -8.98 4.23
C GLU A 564 30.66 -8.88 4.15
N SER A 565 31.19 -7.80 3.59
CA SER A 565 32.64 -7.57 3.56
C SER A 565 33.20 -7.34 4.96
N TYR A 566 32.49 -6.63 5.83
CA TYR A 566 32.86 -6.51 7.26
C TYR A 566 32.87 -7.87 7.96
N SER A 567 31.80 -8.64 7.78
CA SER A 567 31.64 -9.98 8.35
C SER A 567 32.79 -10.91 7.97
N GLN A 568 33.26 -10.85 6.73
CA GLN A 568 34.31 -11.71 6.18
C GLN A 568 35.73 -11.20 6.42
N GLN A 569 35.94 -9.89 6.31
CA GLN A 569 37.29 -9.30 6.23
C GLN A 569 37.73 -8.58 7.51
N ALA A 570 36.80 -8.24 8.39
CA ALA A 570 37.05 -7.50 9.64
C ALA A 570 36.41 -8.21 10.85
N SER A 571 36.33 -9.55 10.83
CA SER A 571 35.72 -10.35 11.91
C SER A 571 36.45 -10.24 13.26
N GLN A 572 37.68 -9.72 13.27
CA GLN A 572 38.52 -9.48 14.46
C GLN A 572 38.18 -8.18 15.18
N LEU A 573 37.28 -7.33 14.65
CA LEU A 573 36.79 -6.17 15.37
C LEU A 573 36.13 -6.61 16.69
N PHE A 574 36.33 -5.82 17.75
CA PHE A 574 35.55 -6.00 18.98
C PHE A 574 34.08 -5.77 18.69
N SER A 575 33.72 -4.61 18.15
CA SER A 575 32.35 -4.30 17.76
C SER A 575 32.31 -3.36 16.56
N ILE A 576 31.14 -3.25 15.95
CA ILE A 576 30.79 -2.18 15.03
C ILE A 576 29.76 -1.32 15.77
N GLU A 577 30.10 -0.06 16.01
CA GLU A 577 29.14 0.90 16.54
C GLU A 577 28.26 1.41 15.40
N MET A 578 27.00 0.98 15.40
CA MET A 578 26.11 1.10 14.23
C MET A 578 24.74 1.69 14.55
N TRP A 579 24.48 2.03 15.82
CA TRP A 579 23.17 2.42 16.29
C TRP A 579 23.19 3.34 17.51
N GLY A 580 22.04 3.89 17.86
CA GLY A 580 21.94 4.88 18.93
C GLY A 580 22.49 6.25 18.52
N GLY A 581 22.71 7.11 19.51
CA GLY A 581 23.01 8.52 19.25
C GLY A 581 21.91 9.16 18.39
N ALA A 582 22.30 9.91 17.35
CA ALA A 582 21.34 10.62 16.49
C ALA A 582 20.74 9.75 15.36
N THR A 583 21.21 8.51 15.18
CA THR A 583 20.83 7.68 14.03
C THR A 583 19.36 7.29 14.05
N PHE A 584 18.79 7.06 15.25
CA PHE A 584 17.40 6.62 15.42
C PHE A 584 16.37 7.66 14.96
N ASP A 585 16.54 8.93 15.35
CA ASP A 585 15.68 10.03 14.88
C ASP A 585 15.95 10.34 13.41
N THR A 586 17.23 10.42 13.02
CA THR A 586 17.62 10.87 11.68
C THR A 586 17.14 9.93 10.58
N SER A 587 17.17 8.62 10.82
CA SER A 587 16.68 7.63 9.86
C SER A 587 15.20 7.85 9.55
N MET A 588 14.35 8.02 10.57
CA MET A 588 12.92 8.25 10.38
C MET A 588 12.61 9.66 9.86
N ARG A 589 13.23 10.69 10.47
CA ARG A 589 12.92 12.09 10.22
C ARG A 589 13.36 12.52 8.83
N PHE A 590 14.60 12.22 8.46
CA PHE A 590 15.21 12.74 7.24
C PHE A 590 15.31 11.68 6.15
N LEU A 591 15.81 10.49 6.49
CA LEU A 591 16.06 9.43 5.50
C LEU A 591 14.80 8.62 5.17
N LYS A 592 13.73 8.81 5.94
CA LYS A 592 12.42 8.16 5.80
C LYS A 592 12.49 6.63 5.83
N GLU A 593 13.43 6.09 6.59
CA GLU A 593 13.67 4.65 6.74
C GLU A 593 13.64 4.24 8.22
N SER A 594 13.33 2.97 8.49
CA SER A 594 13.24 2.45 9.85
C SER A 594 14.63 2.15 10.42
N PRO A 595 14.99 2.68 11.60
CA PRO A 595 16.24 2.30 12.26
C PRO A 595 16.24 0.80 12.60
N TRP A 596 15.07 0.24 12.97
CA TRP A 596 14.93 -1.19 13.32
C TRP A 596 15.22 -2.09 12.13
N SER A 597 14.74 -1.72 10.96
CA SER A 597 15.03 -2.45 9.73
C SER A 597 16.52 -2.40 9.38
N ARG A 598 17.18 -1.25 9.60
CA ARG A 598 18.64 -1.14 9.47
C ARG A 598 19.36 -2.11 10.39
N LEU A 599 18.97 -2.19 11.67
CA LEU A 599 19.56 -3.11 12.64
C LEU A 599 19.42 -4.56 12.18
N THR A 600 18.21 -5.00 11.84
CA THR A 600 17.95 -6.40 11.51
C THR A 600 18.60 -6.81 10.18
N GLN A 601 18.57 -5.96 9.15
CA GLN A 601 19.25 -6.23 7.87
C GLN A 601 20.77 -6.35 8.04
N LEU A 602 21.38 -5.44 8.81
CA LEU A 602 22.82 -5.51 9.09
C LEU A 602 23.16 -6.74 9.93
N ARG A 603 22.30 -7.12 10.88
CA ARG A 603 22.51 -8.27 11.77
C ARG A 603 22.43 -9.60 11.04
N GLU A 604 21.58 -9.70 10.03
CA GLU A 604 21.52 -10.86 9.14
C GLU A 604 22.82 -11.03 8.34
N LYS A 605 23.38 -9.92 7.81
CA LYS A 605 24.62 -9.94 7.01
C LYS A 605 25.92 -9.96 7.82
N ILE A 606 25.88 -9.52 9.08
CA ILE A 606 27.02 -9.51 10.02
C ILE A 606 26.65 -10.32 11.27
N PRO A 607 26.60 -11.67 11.17
CA PRO A 607 26.16 -12.50 12.29
C PRO A 607 27.20 -12.66 13.39
N ASN A 608 28.49 -12.41 13.09
CA ASN A 608 29.68 -12.82 13.86
C ASN A 608 30.38 -11.69 14.65
N VAL A 609 30.16 -10.43 14.31
CA VAL A 609 30.75 -9.26 15.01
C VAL A 609 29.72 -8.59 15.94
N LEU A 610 30.15 -8.16 17.13
CA LEU A 610 29.26 -7.46 18.08
C LEU A 610 28.72 -6.18 17.44
N PHE A 611 27.43 -5.91 17.61
CA PHE A 611 26.88 -4.57 17.39
C PHE A 611 26.83 -3.79 18.69
N GLN A 612 27.31 -2.56 18.58
CA GLN A 612 27.34 -1.62 19.68
C GLN A 612 26.45 -0.42 19.38
N MET A 613 25.79 0.08 20.41
CA MET A 613 25.05 1.34 20.37
C MET A 613 25.41 2.29 21.50
N LEU A 614 25.26 3.59 21.22
CA LEU A 614 25.30 4.63 22.24
C LEU A 614 23.90 4.85 22.82
N LEU A 615 23.74 4.59 24.12
CA LEU A 615 22.48 4.72 24.85
C LEU A 615 22.61 5.80 25.93
N ARG A 616 21.77 6.84 25.88
CA ARG A 616 21.71 7.82 26.98
C ARG A 616 20.77 7.30 28.04
N ALA A 617 21.23 7.21 29.28
CA ALA A 617 20.55 6.41 30.28
C ALA A 617 19.15 6.89 30.67
N SER A 618 18.97 8.22 30.81
CA SER A 618 17.69 8.79 31.23
C SER A 618 16.60 8.73 30.17
N ASN A 619 16.96 8.44 28.91
CA ASN A 619 16.01 8.57 27.81
C ASN A 619 16.28 7.75 26.55
N ALA A 620 17.08 6.70 26.67
CA ALA A 620 17.50 5.82 25.61
C ALA A 620 18.11 6.56 24.40
N VAL A 621 17.29 6.81 23.39
CA VAL A 621 17.66 7.49 22.13
C VAL A 621 16.81 8.73 21.86
N GLY A 622 15.93 9.14 22.79
CA GLY A 622 15.01 10.27 22.65
C GLY A 622 15.59 11.62 23.11
N TYR A 623 14.81 12.71 23.04
CA TYR A 623 15.26 14.08 23.36
C TYR A 623 14.77 14.64 24.71
N THR A 624 13.79 13.99 25.35
CA THR A 624 13.24 14.37 26.66
C THR A 624 13.49 13.25 27.68
N ASN A 625 13.05 13.38 28.92
CA ASN A 625 13.04 12.26 29.86
C ASN A 625 11.83 11.36 29.61
N TYR A 626 11.98 10.06 29.87
CA TYR A 626 10.89 9.10 29.76
C TYR A 626 10.73 8.32 31.07
N PRO A 627 9.53 7.78 31.32
CA PRO A 627 9.32 6.84 32.42
C PRO A 627 10.18 5.58 32.24
N ASP A 628 10.52 4.94 33.35
CA ASP A 628 11.46 3.80 33.38
C ASP A 628 11.05 2.66 32.46
N ASN A 629 9.75 2.35 32.40
CA ASN A 629 9.23 1.27 31.58
C ASN A 629 9.43 1.49 30.07
N VAL A 630 9.59 2.75 29.61
CA VAL A 630 9.93 3.06 28.21
C VAL A 630 11.39 2.74 27.92
N VAL A 631 12.30 3.12 28.83
CA VAL A 631 13.74 2.85 28.69
C VAL A 631 14.00 1.34 28.74
N GLN A 632 13.38 0.64 29.69
CA GLN A 632 13.46 -0.81 29.84
C GLN A 632 12.94 -1.53 28.58
N ALA A 633 11.76 -1.15 28.09
CA ALA A 633 11.20 -1.73 26.87
C ALA A 633 12.10 -1.49 25.65
N PHE A 634 12.68 -0.28 25.51
CA PHE A 634 13.60 0.01 24.42
C PHE A 634 14.86 -0.87 24.46
N VAL A 635 15.48 -1.04 25.63
CA VAL A 635 16.67 -1.89 25.79
C VAL A 635 16.34 -3.34 25.42
N LYS A 636 15.23 -3.86 25.94
CA LYS A 636 14.76 -5.22 25.62
C LYS A 636 14.57 -5.40 24.11
N GLU A 637 13.81 -4.53 23.46
CA GLU A 637 13.54 -4.64 22.02
C GLU A 637 14.82 -4.49 21.17
N ALA A 638 15.77 -3.65 21.60
CA ALA A 638 17.07 -3.52 20.96
C ALA A 638 17.93 -4.79 21.09
N ALA A 639 17.97 -5.39 22.28
CA ALA A 639 18.70 -6.64 22.52
C ALA A 639 18.09 -7.80 21.71
N ASP A 640 16.75 -7.93 21.74
CA ASP A 640 16.01 -8.96 20.98
C ASP A 640 16.23 -8.82 19.46
N ALA A 641 16.34 -7.59 18.95
CA ALA A 641 16.65 -7.31 17.56
C ALA A 641 18.12 -7.58 17.16
N GLY A 642 19.00 -7.84 18.15
CA GLY A 642 20.38 -8.27 17.94
C GLY A 642 21.45 -7.22 18.28
N MET A 643 21.15 -6.24 19.13
CA MET A 643 22.15 -5.38 19.76
C MET A 643 22.92 -6.17 20.83
N ASP A 644 24.26 -6.09 20.83
CA ASP A 644 25.08 -6.90 21.73
C ASP A 644 25.83 -6.07 22.79
N VAL A 645 26.09 -4.77 22.54
CA VAL A 645 26.79 -3.87 23.46
C VAL A 645 26.03 -2.55 23.61
N PHE A 646 25.68 -2.21 24.84
CA PHE A 646 25.03 -0.95 25.19
C PHE A 646 26.03 -0.06 25.93
N ARG A 647 26.56 0.96 25.22
CA ARG A 647 27.36 2.02 25.84
C ARG A 647 26.43 3.01 26.52
N VAL A 648 26.19 2.79 27.81
CA VAL A 648 25.29 3.59 28.65
C VAL A 648 26.05 4.80 29.21
N PHE A 649 25.55 6.01 28.98
CA PHE A 649 26.14 7.23 29.54
C PHE A 649 25.08 8.18 30.11
N ASP A 650 25.48 9.03 31.04
CA ASP A 650 24.72 10.18 31.51
C ASP A 650 25.44 11.48 31.11
N ALA A 651 24.68 12.52 30.74
CA ALA A 651 25.26 13.75 30.20
C ALA A 651 25.97 14.61 31.26
N LEU A 652 25.78 14.32 32.54
CA LEU A 652 26.40 14.98 33.69
C LEU A 652 27.20 13.99 34.57
N ASN A 653 27.40 12.75 34.09
CA ASN A 653 28.03 11.65 34.83
C ASN A 653 27.34 11.34 36.18
N ASP A 654 26.01 11.42 36.25
CA ASP A 654 25.25 11.04 37.44
C ASP A 654 24.89 9.53 37.42
N PRO A 655 25.50 8.69 38.29
CA PRO A 655 25.22 7.25 38.31
C PRO A 655 23.76 6.92 38.61
N ARG A 656 23.03 7.81 39.30
CA ARG A 656 21.61 7.60 39.62
C ARG A 656 20.76 7.56 38.37
N ASN A 657 21.09 8.37 37.36
CA ASN A 657 20.42 8.37 36.06
C ASN A 657 20.78 7.13 35.23
N MET A 658 21.95 6.53 35.46
CA MET A 658 22.45 5.37 34.72
C MET A 658 21.78 4.06 35.11
N ARG A 659 21.34 3.95 36.37
CA ARG A 659 20.83 2.72 36.98
C ARG A 659 19.76 2.01 36.15
N VAL A 660 18.67 2.68 35.78
CA VAL A 660 17.53 2.05 35.08
C VAL A 660 17.95 1.41 33.76
N ALA A 661 18.77 2.10 32.98
CA ALA A 661 19.26 1.59 31.70
C ALA A 661 20.28 0.46 31.91
N MET A 662 21.19 0.58 32.88
CA MET A 662 22.16 -0.47 33.19
C MET A 662 21.46 -1.75 33.67
N ASP A 663 20.55 -1.65 34.64
CA ASP A 663 19.78 -2.78 35.16
C ASP A 663 19.01 -3.48 34.02
N ALA A 664 18.37 -2.71 33.13
CA ALA A 664 17.67 -3.26 31.96
C ALA A 664 18.59 -4.01 30.99
N VAL A 665 19.84 -3.56 30.81
CA VAL A 665 20.82 -4.27 29.95
C VAL A 665 21.30 -5.54 30.65
N LEU A 666 21.55 -5.47 31.96
CA LEU A 666 21.99 -6.61 32.77
C LEU A 666 20.95 -7.73 32.87
N GLU A 667 19.67 -7.43 32.63
CA GLU A 667 18.59 -8.42 32.50
C GLU A 667 18.60 -9.17 31.14
N THR A 668 19.48 -8.78 30.21
CA THR A 668 19.67 -9.42 28.90
C THR A 668 21.01 -10.15 28.79
N ASP A 669 21.24 -10.88 27.69
CA ASP A 669 22.54 -11.50 27.39
C ASP A 669 23.57 -10.51 26.77
N ALA A 670 23.25 -9.21 26.74
CA ALA A 670 24.09 -8.17 26.16
C ALA A 670 25.12 -7.60 27.16
N ILE A 671 26.10 -6.88 26.63
CA ILE A 671 27.16 -6.23 27.40
C ILE A 671 26.72 -4.82 27.81
N CYS A 672 26.47 -4.63 29.11
CA CYS A 672 26.42 -3.30 29.73
C CYS A 672 27.81 -2.66 29.83
N GLU A 673 28.07 -1.66 28.98
CA GLU A 673 29.27 -0.82 29.01
C GLU A 673 28.93 0.54 29.63
N ALA A 674 29.35 0.78 30.88
CA ALA A 674 29.04 2.01 31.59
C ALA A 674 30.09 3.09 31.30
N SER A 675 29.64 4.28 30.91
CA SER A 675 30.52 5.35 30.44
C SER A 675 30.74 6.45 31.45
N VAL A 676 31.99 6.92 31.52
CA VAL A 676 32.37 8.17 32.14
C VAL A 676 32.73 9.17 31.06
N CYS A 677 31.99 10.28 30.97
CA CYS A 677 32.32 11.36 30.05
C CYS A 677 33.53 12.15 30.58
N TYR A 678 34.56 12.30 29.77
CA TYR A 678 35.77 13.02 30.13
C TYR A 678 35.62 14.52 29.85
N THR A 679 35.99 15.36 30.81
CA THR A 679 36.03 16.83 30.68
C THR A 679 37.13 17.41 31.57
N GLY A 680 37.57 18.64 31.30
CA GLY A 680 38.71 19.21 32.01
C GLY A 680 40.03 18.58 31.59
N ASP A 681 41.01 18.69 32.48
CA ASP A 681 42.34 18.14 32.30
C ASP A 681 42.86 17.65 33.65
N ILE A 682 43.01 16.33 33.80
CA ILE A 682 43.51 15.72 35.04
C ILE A 682 44.95 16.09 35.37
N LEU A 683 45.68 16.70 34.43
CA LEU A 683 47.03 17.21 34.62
C LEU A 683 47.05 18.66 35.13
N ASP A 684 45.92 19.37 35.05
CA ASP A 684 45.79 20.76 35.49
C ASP A 684 45.38 20.85 36.96
N SER A 685 46.36 21.14 37.83
CA SER A 685 46.14 21.30 39.26
C SER A 685 45.32 22.53 39.65
N SER A 686 45.04 23.44 38.71
CA SER A 686 44.18 24.60 38.95
C SER A 686 42.68 24.29 38.79
N ARG A 687 42.33 23.16 38.15
CA ARG A 687 40.93 22.76 37.86
C ARG A 687 40.58 21.42 38.53
N MET A 688 40.46 21.45 39.86
CA MET A 688 40.35 20.25 40.70
C MET A 688 38.96 19.58 40.75
N LYS A 689 37.93 20.11 40.06
CA LYS A 689 36.58 19.53 40.10
C LYS A 689 36.52 18.14 39.44
N TYR A 690 37.24 17.98 38.35
CA TYR A 690 37.32 16.74 37.55
C TYR A 690 38.74 16.17 37.61
N ASP A 691 39.22 15.92 38.83
CA ASP A 691 40.54 15.36 39.09
C ASP A 691 40.58 13.83 38.91
N MET A 692 41.76 13.20 39.08
CA MET A 692 41.89 11.75 39.00
C MET A 692 40.96 11.01 39.98
N LYS A 693 40.78 11.56 41.19
CA LYS A 693 39.97 10.93 42.24
C LYS A 693 38.50 10.88 41.84
N TYR A 694 37.99 11.92 41.18
CA TYR A 694 36.65 11.93 40.60
C TYR A 694 36.44 10.75 39.66
N TYR A 695 37.33 10.57 38.68
CA TYR A 695 37.22 9.50 37.69
C TYR A 695 37.32 8.10 38.31
N VAL A 696 38.24 7.88 39.25
CA VAL A 696 38.39 6.60 39.96
C VAL A 696 37.15 6.25 40.79
N ASN A 697 36.61 7.21 41.54
CA ASN A 697 35.42 6.95 42.36
C ASN A 697 34.21 6.60 41.49
N LEU A 698 34.01 7.36 40.41
CA LEU A 698 32.92 7.11 39.48
C LEU A 698 33.06 5.73 38.82
N ALA A 699 34.26 5.37 38.38
CA ALA A 699 34.53 4.05 37.81
C ALA A 699 34.19 2.91 38.78
N LYS A 700 34.61 3.03 40.05
CA LYS A 700 34.28 2.05 41.10
C LYS A 700 32.78 1.96 41.37
N ASP A 701 32.06 3.07 41.30
CA ASP A 701 30.62 3.07 41.52
C ASP A 701 29.88 2.41 40.35
N LEU A 702 30.32 2.64 39.11
CA LEU A 702 29.77 1.97 37.93
C LEU A 702 30.09 0.46 37.90
N GLU A 703 31.29 0.05 38.32
CA GLU A 703 31.63 -1.37 38.50
C GLU A 703 30.72 -2.04 39.53
N LYS A 704 30.51 -1.42 40.69
CA LYS A 704 29.56 -1.92 41.71
C LYS A 704 28.12 -2.01 41.22
N MET A 705 27.76 -1.19 40.22
CA MET A 705 26.45 -1.25 39.56
C MET A 705 26.36 -2.39 38.54
N GLY A 706 27.39 -3.21 38.38
CA GLY A 706 27.39 -4.39 37.52
C GLY A 706 27.88 -4.14 36.10
N ALA A 707 28.53 -3.00 35.82
CA ALA A 707 29.09 -2.74 34.49
C ALA A 707 30.07 -3.86 34.09
N HIS A 708 29.91 -4.42 32.89
CA HIS A 708 30.83 -5.41 32.36
C HIS A 708 32.11 -4.77 31.80
N ILE A 709 32.00 -3.55 31.28
CA ILE A 709 33.10 -2.76 30.69
C ILE A 709 32.93 -1.32 31.13
N LEU A 710 34.03 -0.64 31.45
CA LEU A 710 34.06 0.80 31.68
C LEU A 710 34.45 1.52 30.39
N ALA A 711 33.61 2.44 29.90
CA ALA A 711 33.99 3.34 28.82
C ALA A 711 34.49 4.69 29.36
N ILE A 712 35.59 5.18 28.81
CA ILE A 712 36.01 6.57 28.94
C ILE A 712 35.55 7.28 27.66
N LYS A 713 34.49 8.07 27.77
CA LYS A 713 33.91 8.82 26.64
C LYS A 713 34.47 10.24 26.60
N ASP A 714 35.56 10.43 25.87
CA ASP A 714 36.11 11.73 25.53
C ASP A 714 35.41 12.32 24.29
N MET A 715 34.17 12.78 24.48
CA MET A 715 33.29 13.27 23.41
C MET A 715 33.81 14.50 22.64
N ALA A 716 34.81 15.19 23.15
CA ALA A 716 35.36 16.40 22.56
C ALA A 716 36.78 16.22 22.02
N GLY A 717 37.55 15.23 22.49
CA GLY A 717 38.96 15.09 22.13
C GLY A 717 39.88 15.86 23.07
N LEU A 718 39.53 15.91 24.37
CA LEU A 718 40.23 16.67 25.41
C LEU A 718 41.30 15.86 26.13
N CYS A 719 41.17 14.52 26.17
CA CYS A 719 42.06 13.67 26.92
C CYS A 719 43.41 13.57 26.21
N LYS A 720 44.34 14.46 26.57
CA LYS A 720 45.68 14.58 25.98
C LYS A 720 46.47 13.27 26.11
N PRO A 721 47.50 13.03 25.28
CA PRO A 721 48.19 11.74 25.29
C PRO A 721 48.75 11.29 26.64
N GLU A 722 49.36 12.19 27.41
CA GLU A 722 49.84 11.86 28.76
C GLU A 722 48.71 11.68 29.78
N ALA A 723 47.62 12.45 29.63
CA ALA A 723 46.43 12.30 30.46
C ALA A 723 45.77 10.93 30.21
N ALA A 724 45.64 10.50 28.95
CA ALA A 724 45.10 9.19 28.59
C ALA A 724 45.94 8.06 29.19
N ARG A 725 47.27 8.13 29.07
CA ARG A 725 48.20 7.18 29.71
C ARG A 725 47.98 7.09 31.22
N LEU A 726 47.97 8.24 31.89
CA LEU A 726 47.84 8.29 33.34
C LEU A 726 46.46 7.78 33.80
N LEU A 727 45.39 8.23 33.14
CA LEU A 727 44.01 7.84 33.45
C LEU A 727 43.79 6.34 33.29
N VAL A 728 44.17 5.78 32.15
CA VAL A 728 44.01 4.34 31.88
C VAL A 728 44.84 3.53 32.87
N LYS A 729 46.13 3.87 33.06
CA LYS A 729 47.00 3.18 34.02
C LYS A 729 46.40 3.16 35.42
N THR A 730 45.91 4.31 35.91
CA THR A 730 45.31 4.40 37.24
C THR A 730 44.02 3.60 37.32
N LEU A 731 43.12 3.70 36.34
CA LEU A 731 41.88 2.95 36.34
C LEU A 731 42.11 1.44 36.31
N LYS A 732 43.06 0.93 35.49
CA LYS A 732 43.44 -0.49 35.45
C LYS A 732 43.93 -1.02 36.80
N GLN A 733 44.44 -0.15 37.68
CA GLN A 733 44.88 -0.52 39.03
C GLN A 733 43.75 -0.51 40.06
N GLU A 734 42.64 0.19 39.76
CA GLU A 734 41.60 0.52 40.73
C GLU A 734 40.28 -0.23 40.50
N ILE A 735 40.05 -0.78 39.30
CA ILE A 735 38.86 -1.59 38.95
C ILE A 735 39.26 -2.92 38.30
N GLY A 736 38.36 -3.90 38.33
CA GLY A 736 38.55 -5.26 37.81
C GLY A 736 37.91 -5.56 36.45
N ILE A 737 37.39 -4.54 35.75
CA ILE A 737 36.71 -4.66 34.45
C ILE A 737 37.50 -3.98 33.31
N PRO A 738 37.32 -4.39 32.05
CA PRO A 738 38.00 -3.79 30.89
C PRO A 738 37.70 -2.30 30.72
N ILE A 739 38.65 -1.59 30.10
CA ILE A 739 38.54 -0.17 29.76
C ILE A 739 38.43 0.00 28.24
N HIS A 740 37.36 0.69 27.82
CA HIS A 740 37.09 1.07 26.45
C HIS A 740 37.30 2.57 26.26
N PHE A 741 38.33 2.99 25.54
CA PHE A 741 38.64 4.39 25.32
C PHE A 741 38.03 4.90 24.02
N HIS A 742 37.14 5.89 24.14
CA HIS A 742 36.51 6.58 23.04
C HIS A 742 36.96 8.04 23.01
N THR A 743 37.46 8.53 21.87
CA THR A 743 37.89 9.92 21.71
C THR A 743 37.62 10.42 20.29
N HIS A 744 37.57 11.74 20.11
CA HIS A 744 37.45 12.41 18.82
C HIS A 744 38.76 13.10 18.44
N ASP A 745 39.19 13.02 17.19
CA ASP A 745 40.46 13.56 16.70
C ASP A 745 40.40 15.07 16.38
N THR A 746 39.53 15.81 17.07
CA THR A 746 39.27 17.24 16.81
C THR A 746 40.53 18.09 16.96
N ALA A 747 41.39 17.74 17.92
CA ALA A 747 42.69 18.37 18.13
C ALA A 747 43.82 17.83 17.24
N GLY A 748 43.56 16.77 16.45
CA GLY A 748 44.55 16.14 15.56
C GLY A 748 45.67 15.39 16.26
N VAL A 749 45.53 15.08 17.56
CA VAL A 749 46.55 14.39 18.37
C VAL A 749 46.02 13.15 19.09
N GLN A 750 44.76 12.74 18.85
CA GLN A 750 44.13 11.70 19.66
C GLN A 750 44.50 10.27 19.26
N ALA A 751 45.04 10.08 18.05
CA ALA A 751 45.76 8.85 17.72
C ALA A 751 46.92 8.60 18.72
N ALA A 752 47.67 9.64 19.10
CA ALA A 752 48.73 9.51 20.10
C ALA A 752 48.18 9.19 21.49
N ALA A 753 46.99 9.70 21.84
CA ALA A 753 46.34 9.35 23.10
C ALA A 753 45.96 7.87 23.19
N ILE A 754 45.45 7.30 22.10
CA ILE A 754 45.18 5.85 22.01
C ILE A 754 46.48 5.04 22.13
N LEU A 755 47.54 5.42 21.40
CA LEU A 755 48.82 4.72 21.44
C LEU A 755 49.44 4.74 22.85
N ASN A 756 49.46 5.91 23.51
CA ASN A 756 49.96 6.05 24.87
C ASN A 756 49.13 5.26 25.90
N ALA A 757 47.81 5.19 25.72
CA ALA A 757 46.94 4.36 26.55
C ALA A 757 47.19 2.86 26.30
N ALA A 758 47.47 2.46 25.06
CA ALA A 758 47.80 1.08 24.71
C ALA A 758 49.10 0.60 25.38
N GLU A 759 50.10 1.47 25.58
CA GLU A 759 51.33 1.15 26.31
C GLU A 759 51.10 0.76 27.78
N VAL A 760 49.95 1.14 28.35
CA VAL A 760 49.55 0.84 29.74
C VAL A 760 48.33 -0.06 29.79
N ASP A 761 48.22 -0.97 28.83
CA ASP A 761 47.24 -2.06 28.77
C ASP A 761 45.77 -1.62 28.63
N LEU A 762 45.52 -0.58 27.82
CA LEU A 762 44.17 -0.28 27.31
C LEU A 762 43.60 -1.49 26.56
N ASP A 763 42.35 -1.88 26.88
CA ASP A 763 41.73 -3.09 26.35
C ASP A 763 41.08 -2.86 24.97
N ILE A 764 40.29 -1.80 24.82
CA ILE A 764 39.54 -1.50 23.58
C ILE A 764 39.65 -0.01 23.23
N ALA A 765 39.80 0.31 21.95
CA ALA A 765 39.75 1.68 21.42
C ALA A 765 38.71 1.84 20.30
N ASP A 766 38.01 2.97 20.29
CA ASP A 766 37.19 3.37 19.15
C ASP A 766 38.05 4.05 18.07
N ALA A 767 37.84 3.66 16.81
CA ALA A 767 38.41 4.28 15.64
C ALA A 767 37.41 4.28 14.47
N ALA A 768 37.71 4.99 13.39
CA ALA A 768 36.88 4.99 12.17
C ALA A 768 37.71 4.61 10.93
N MET A 769 37.07 4.02 9.93
CA MET A 769 37.71 3.71 8.64
C MET A 769 38.32 4.98 8.04
N ALA A 770 39.49 4.86 7.39
CA ALA A 770 40.29 6.01 6.98
C ALA A 770 39.53 7.17 6.30
N PRO A 771 38.64 6.95 5.31
CA PRO A 771 37.91 8.04 4.63
C PRO A 771 36.82 8.68 5.50
N MET A 772 36.51 8.09 6.65
CA MET A 772 35.50 8.55 7.60
C MET A 772 36.13 8.91 8.96
N SER A 773 37.45 9.11 9.02
CA SER A 773 38.19 9.43 10.25
C SER A 773 38.74 10.86 10.23
N GLY A 774 39.26 11.32 11.39
CA GLY A 774 39.92 12.61 11.55
C GLY A 774 38.96 13.79 11.69
N GLY A 775 39.50 14.96 12.00
CA GLY A 775 38.70 16.16 12.29
C GLY A 775 37.78 15.90 13.47
N THR A 776 36.49 16.22 13.36
CA THR A 776 35.53 15.94 14.44
C THR A 776 35.15 14.46 14.59
N SER A 777 35.66 13.55 13.75
CA SER A 777 35.44 12.10 13.87
C SER A 777 36.50 11.43 14.76
N GLN A 778 36.46 10.10 14.87
CA GLN A 778 37.43 9.29 15.59
C GLN A 778 38.79 9.26 14.86
N PRO A 779 39.88 8.91 15.57
CA PRO A 779 41.16 8.60 14.97
C PRO A 779 41.09 7.50 13.89
N ASN A 780 42.06 7.52 12.98
CA ASN A 780 42.10 6.63 11.82
C ASN A 780 42.43 5.18 12.20
N LEU A 781 41.49 4.27 11.97
CA LEU A 781 41.61 2.84 12.28
C LEU A 781 42.75 2.16 11.50
N ASN A 782 42.82 2.38 10.18
CA ASN A 782 43.85 1.77 9.32
C ASN A 782 45.26 2.16 9.80
N ALA A 783 45.45 3.44 10.11
CA ALA A 783 46.74 3.97 10.57
C ALA A 783 47.11 3.46 11.96
N LEU A 784 46.15 3.37 12.90
CA LEU A 784 46.39 2.83 14.23
C LEU A 784 46.74 1.34 14.19
N ALA A 785 46.03 0.55 13.38
CA ALA A 785 46.32 -0.86 13.19
C ALA A 785 47.74 -1.09 12.62
N GLU A 786 48.15 -0.31 11.62
CA GLU A 786 49.52 -0.40 11.08
C GLU A 786 50.58 0.09 12.07
N ALA A 787 50.31 1.17 12.80
CA ALA A 787 51.25 1.71 13.80
C ALA A 787 51.57 0.70 14.91
N LEU A 788 50.60 -0.14 15.27
CA LEU A 788 50.76 -1.17 16.31
C LEU A 788 51.33 -2.49 15.79
N ARG A 789 51.44 -2.70 14.48
CA ARG A 789 51.70 -4.02 13.85
C ARG A 789 52.91 -4.79 14.39
N PHE A 790 53.97 -4.09 14.78
CA PHE A 790 55.20 -4.69 15.32
C PHE A 790 55.39 -4.45 16.83
N SER A 791 54.32 -4.06 17.50
CA SER A 791 54.27 -3.88 18.95
C SER A 791 53.65 -5.09 19.64
N ASP A 792 53.84 -5.18 20.95
CA ASP A 792 53.19 -6.16 21.82
C ASP A 792 51.67 -6.00 21.91
N ARG A 793 51.12 -4.90 21.39
CA ARG A 793 49.69 -4.57 21.34
C ARG A 793 49.10 -4.68 19.93
N ALA A 794 49.83 -5.27 18.96
CA ALA A 794 49.37 -5.44 17.59
C ALA A 794 48.00 -6.10 17.50
N SER A 795 47.03 -5.44 16.88
CA SER A 795 45.69 -6.02 16.64
C SER A 795 45.74 -7.15 15.62
N GLU A 796 44.74 -8.03 15.63
CA GLU A 796 44.59 -9.11 14.64
C GLU A 796 44.00 -8.63 13.29
N LEU A 797 43.74 -7.32 13.14
CA LEU A 797 43.21 -6.74 11.91
C LEU A 797 44.28 -6.65 10.81
N GLU A 798 43.92 -7.06 9.59
CA GLU A 798 44.80 -6.97 8.43
C GLU A 798 44.56 -5.65 7.68
N VAL A 799 45.56 -4.75 7.67
CA VAL A 799 45.45 -3.40 7.08
C VAL A 799 45.02 -3.44 5.60
N LYS A 800 45.52 -4.41 4.82
CA LYS A 800 45.12 -4.57 3.41
C LYS A 800 43.61 -4.80 3.23
N LYS A 801 42.98 -5.53 4.16
CA LYS A 801 41.53 -5.75 4.16
C LYS A 801 40.78 -4.48 4.60
N LEU A 802 41.30 -3.78 5.60
CA LEU A 802 40.77 -2.48 6.02
C LEU A 802 40.84 -1.44 4.89
N ASP A 803 41.91 -1.44 4.09
CA ASP A 803 42.07 -0.54 2.95
C ASP A 803 41.04 -0.81 1.85
N ALA A 804 40.74 -2.09 1.60
CA ALA A 804 39.68 -2.46 0.64
C ALA A 804 38.30 -1.96 1.12
N ILE A 805 37.99 -2.10 2.41
CA ILE A 805 36.76 -1.55 3.01
C ILE A 805 36.77 -0.01 2.94
N ALA A 806 37.91 0.63 3.19
CA ALA A 806 38.06 2.07 3.07
C ALA A 806 37.81 2.58 1.65
N ASP A 807 38.23 1.87 0.60
CA ASP A 807 37.97 2.27 -0.79
C ASP A 807 36.45 2.36 -1.10
N TYR A 808 35.65 1.47 -0.51
CA TYR A 808 34.20 1.55 -0.57
C TYR A 808 33.69 2.83 0.10
N TRP A 809 34.10 3.10 1.35
CA TRP A 809 33.65 4.29 2.09
C TRP A 809 34.07 5.60 1.44
N ARG A 810 35.24 5.65 0.80
CA ARG A 810 35.67 6.81 0.00
C ARG A 810 34.66 7.10 -1.10
N SER A 811 34.24 6.06 -1.82
CA SER A 811 33.27 6.19 -2.92
C SER A 811 31.87 6.56 -2.42
N VAL A 812 31.43 5.96 -1.31
CA VAL A 812 30.11 6.26 -0.71
C VAL A 812 30.05 7.70 -0.19
N ARG A 813 31.11 8.19 0.47
CA ARG A 813 31.17 9.55 1.01
C ARG A 813 30.87 10.61 -0.05
N GLU A 814 31.27 10.39 -1.32
CA GLU A 814 30.99 11.30 -2.44
C GLU A 814 29.48 11.55 -2.65
N PHE A 815 28.60 10.56 -2.38
CA PHE A 815 27.15 10.75 -2.49
C PHE A 815 26.59 11.74 -1.46
N TYR A 816 27.32 11.94 -0.36
CA TYR A 816 26.93 12.77 0.77
C TYR A 816 27.63 14.13 0.79
N ALA A 817 28.27 14.54 -0.31
CA ALA A 817 28.91 15.85 -0.47
C ALA A 817 28.08 17.06 0.03
N PRO A 818 26.73 17.13 -0.13
CA PRO A 818 25.93 18.22 0.42
C PRO A 818 26.01 18.37 1.95
N PHE A 819 26.33 17.30 2.67
CA PHE A 819 26.29 17.23 4.13
C PHE A 819 27.67 17.33 4.76
N GLU A 820 28.73 17.51 3.97
CA GLU A 820 30.09 17.69 4.47
C GLU A 820 30.18 18.90 5.41
N SER A 821 30.71 18.66 6.61
CA SER A 821 31.01 19.73 7.54
C SER A 821 32.25 20.50 7.08
N GLN A 822 32.17 21.83 7.06
CA GLN A 822 33.35 22.68 6.87
C GLN A 822 34.16 22.70 8.17
N VAL A 823 35.04 21.72 8.35
CA VAL A 823 35.93 21.66 9.51
C VAL A 823 37.20 22.44 9.19
N LEU A 824 37.49 23.47 10.00
CA LEU A 824 38.75 24.19 9.96
C LEU A 824 39.90 23.28 10.46
N PRO A 825 41.17 23.54 10.10
CA PRO A 825 42.30 22.77 10.63
C PRO A 825 42.26 22.67 12.15
N ALA A 826 42.72 21.54 12.70
CA ALA A 826 42.77 21.32 14.14
C ALA A 826 43.54 22.43 14.85
N THR A 827 43.00 22.92 15.97
CA THR A 827 43.66 23.94 16.80
C THR A 827 43.50 23.65 18.29
N ALA A 828 44.35 24.29 19.11
CA ALA A 828 44.35 24.11 20.56
C ALA A 828 43.20 24.84 21.29
N ASP A 829 42.42 25.67 20.60
CA ASP A 829 41.25 26.36 21.17
C ASP A 829 40.18 25.40 21.71
N LEU A 830 40.11 24.18 21.16
CA LEU A 830 39.31 23.07 21.68
C LEU A 830 39.50 22.86 23.18
N TYR A 831 40.74 22.90 23.67
CA TYR A 831 41.04 22.68 25.08
C TYR A 831 40.56 23.82 25.98
N HIS A 832 40.17 24.96 25.40
CA HIS A 832 39.56 26.08 26.11
C HIS A 832 38.03 25.99 26.10
N HIS A 833 37.42 25.83 24.92
CA HIS A 833 35.95 25.86 24.80
C HIS A 833 35.27 24.50 25.03
N GLU A 834 36.00 23.39 24.87
CA GLU A 834 35.55 22.03 25.20
C GLU A 834 34.23 21.64 24.51
N MET A 835 34.03 22.09 23.27
CA MET A 835 32.85 21.73 22.49
C MET A 835 33.04 20.33 21.91
N PRO A 836 32.10 19.38 22.15
CA PRO A 836 32.14 18.11 21.44
C PRO A 836 31.93 18.29 19.94
N GLY A 837 32.46 17.37 19.13
CA GLY A 837 32.52 17.52 17.66
C GLY A 837 31.20 17.91 17.02
N GLY A 838 30.12 17.18 17.35
CA GLY A 838 28.78 17.50 16.83
C GLY A 838 28.23 18.86 17.29
N GLN A 839 28.56 19.31 18.50
CA GLN A 839 28.16 20.63 18.98
C GLN A 839 28.91 21.74 18.24
N TYR A 840 30.21 21.56 18.00
CA TYR A 840 31.03 22.54 17.28
C TYR A 840 30.46 22.81 15.87
N THR A 841 30.20 21.75 15.10
CA THR A 841 29.63 21.85 13.75
C THR A 841 28.23 22.49 13.76
N ASN A 842 27.35 22.06 14.67
CA ASN A 842 25.99 22.60 14.76
C ASN A 842 25.97 24.07 15.18
N LEU A 843 26.76 24.44 16.18
CA LEU A 843 26.82 25.80 16.71
C LEU A 843 27.42 26.76 15.68
N TYR A 844 28.37 26.31 14.86
CA TYR A 844 28.92 27.08 13.74
C TYR A 844 27.84 27.44 12.72
N GLN A 845 26.99 26.47 12.32
CA GLN A 845 25.88 26.73 11.41
C GLN A 845 24.80 27.63 12.03
N GLN A 846 24.52 27.48 13.33
CA GLN A 846 23.61 28.36 14.05
C GLN A 846 24.13 29.80 14.12
N ALA A 847 25.43 29.98 14.42
CA ALA A 847 26.07 31.29 14.40
C ALA A 847 25.98 31.92 13.00
N ARG A 848 26.20 31.14 11.93
CA ARG A 848 26.01 31.59 10.55
C ARG A 848 24.58 32.05 10.27
N ALA A 849 23.58 31.26 10.67
CA ALA A 849 22.17 31.59 10.46
C ALA A 849 21.74 32.87 11.21
N LEU A 850 22.40 33.18 12.34
CA LEU A 850 22.19 34.39 13.14
C LEU A 850 23.07 35.58 12.70
N GLY A 851 23.90 35.44 11.66
CA GLY A 851 24.82 36.48 11.21
C GLY A 851 26.00 36.74 12.16
N LEU A 852 26.32 35.80 13.05
CA LEU A 852 27.40 35.89 14.04
C LEU A 852 28.70 35.19 13.61
N LEU A 853 28.81 34.77 12.34
CA LEU A 853 29.94 33.96 11.88
C LEU A 853 31.28 34.68 11.97
N ASP A 854 31.30 35.98 11.67
CA ASP A 854 32.51 36.81 11.77
C ASP A 854 32.99 36.99 13.22
N GLN A 855 32.15 36.61 14.20
CA GLN A 855 32.46 36.61 15.63
C GLN A 855 32.66 35.21 16.19
N TRP A 856 32.95 34.20 15.36
CA TRP A 856 33.03 32.80 15.81
C TRP A 856 34.00 32.59 16.99
N SER A 857 35.18 33.20 16.96
CA SER A 857 36.15 33.11 18.07
C SER A 857 35.56 33.65 19.38
N ARG A 858 34.74 34.71 19.32
CA ARG A 858 34.03 35.25 20.47
C ARG A 858 32.93 34.30 20.96
N VAL A 859 32.22 33.64 20.06
CA VAL A 859 31.25 32.59 20.42
C VAL A 859 31.94 31.44 21.17
N CYS A 860 33.11 30.98 20.71
CA CYS A 860 33.90 29.96 21.40
C CYS A 860 34.36 30.40 22.80
N GLU A 861 34.83 31.65 22.92
CA GLU A 861 35.23 32.23 24.20
C GLU A 861 34.05 32.30 25.18
N VAL A 862 32.90 32.83 24.73
CA VAL A 862 31.69 32.95 25.56
C VAL A 862 31.16 31.58 25.94
N TYR A 863 31.25 30.57 25.07
CA TYR A 863 30.88 29.20 25.42
C TYR A 863 31.69 28.66 26.61
N ALA A 864 33.00 28.92 26.64
CA ALA A 864 33.84 28.56 27.78
C ALA A 864 33.44 29.34 29.05
N GLN A 865 33.14 30.63 28.93
CA GLN A 865 32.66 31.46 30.05
C GLN A 865 31.32 30.98 30.60
N VAL A 866 30.39 30.58 29.72
CA VAL A 866 29.11 29.98 30.12
C VAL A 866 29.34 28.67 30.88
N ASN A 867 30.27 27.82 30.45
CA ASN A 867 30.59 26.60 31.19
C ASN A 867 31.01 26.91 32.63
N GLN A 868 31.90 27.90 32.82
CA GLN A 868 32.32 28.32 34.16
C GLN A 868 31.16 28.94 34.96
N MET A 869 30.34 29.78 34.33
CA MET A 869 29.14 30.36 34.94
C MET A 869 28.13 29.29 35.40
N PHE A 870 28.02 28.17 34.70
CA PHE A 870 27.18 27.03 35.08
C PHE A 870 27.85 26.09 36.11
N GLY A 871 29.04 26.46 36.61
CA GLY A 871 29.73 25.75 37.67
C GLY A 871 30.68 24.65 37.17
N ASP A 872 31.16 24.77 35.94
CA ASP A 872 32.03 23.81 35.25
C ASP A 872 31.40 22.42 35.10
N ILE A 873 30.80 22.13 33.94
CA ILE A 873 29.99 20.94 33.72
C ILE A 873 30.55 20.03 32.62
N VAL A 874 30.12 18.77 32.64
CA VAL A 874 30.27 17.86 31.50
C VAL A 874 29.39 18.36 30.36
N LYS A 875 29.97 18.47 29.15
CA LYS A 875 29.33 19.04 27.96
C LYS A 875 29.20 17.99 26.87
N VAL A 876 28.06 17.31 26.85
CA VAL A 876 27.67 16.34 25.82
C VAL A 876 26.15 16.46 25.62
N THR A 877 25.61 16.03 24.49
CA THR A 877 24.17 16.19 24.23
C THR A 877 23.33 15.61 25.37
N PRO A 878 22.46 16.40 26.04
CA PRO A 878 21.94 17.72 25.61
C PRO A 878 22.59 18.93 26.32
N THR A 879 23.49 18.74 27.27
CA THR A 879 24.08 19.83 28.08
C THR A 879 24.95 20.76 27.24
N SER A 880 25.71 20.23 26.28
CA SER A 880 26.50 21.03 25.34
C SER A 880 25.64 22.00 24.51
N LYS A 881 24.42 21.59 24.16
CA LYS A 881 23.46 22.45 23.46
C LYS A 881 23.01 23.60 24.35
N ALA A 882 22.69 23.35 25.62
CA ALA A 882 22.27 24.40 26.55
C ALA A 882 23.38 25.45 26.75
N VAL A 883 24.65 25.02 26.84
CA VAL A 883 25.80 25.93 26.87
C VAL A 883 25.91 26.73 25.56
N GLY A 884 25.71 26.07 24.42
CA GLY A 884 25.73 26.71 23.09
C GLY A 884 24.63 27.76 22.89
N ASP A 885 23.39 27.41 23.25
CA ASP A 885 22.25 28.32 23.15
C ASP A 885 22.47 29.57 24.04
N MET A 886 23.01 29.38 25.25
CA MET A 886 23.35 30.49 26.13
C MET A 886 24.49 31.34 25.55
N ALA A 887 25.51 30.73 24.95
CA ALA A 887 26.62 31.45 24.35
C ALA A 887 26.18 32.33 23.18
N LEU A 888 25.38 31.78 22.26
CA LEU A 888 24.81 32.56 21.15
C LEU A 888 23.90 33.66 21.66
N PHE A 889 23.06 33.36 22.67
CA PHE A 889 22.19 34.35 23.28
C PHE A 889 22.99 35.52 23.89
N MET A 890 24.06 35.22 24.63
CA MET A 890 24.92 36.25 25.23
C MET A 890 25.65 37.08 24.19
N VAL A 891 26.21 36.45 23.14
CA VAL A 891 26.87 37.18 22.05
C VAL A 891 25.89 38.07 21.29
N ALA A 892 24.72 37.55 20.92
CA ALA A 892 23.70 38.31 20.20
C ALA A 892 23.14 39.50 20.99
N ASN A 893 23.19 39.45 22.33
CA ASN A 893 22.67 40.49 23.21
C ASN A 893 23.78 41.31 23.88
N GLU A 894 25.04 41.14 23.48
CA GLU A 894 26.22 41.81 24.03
C GLU A 894 26.34 41.68 25.57
N LEU A 895 26.00 40.51 26.11
CA LEU A 895 26.00 40.23 27.55
C LEU A 895 27.31 39.59 28.02
N THR A 896 27.81 40.04 29.17
CA THR A 896 28.89 39.39 29.92
C THR A 896 28.32 38.43 30.98
N PRO A 897 29.12 37.49 31.53
CA PRO A 897 28.69 36.65 32.66
C PRO A 897 28.20 37.47 33.87
N ASP A 898 28.84 38.60 34.17
CA ASP A 898 28.44 39.48 35.27
C ASP A 898 27.08 40.14 35.03
N ASP A 899 26.77 40.54 33.79
CA ASP A 899 25.44 41.05 33.43
C ASP A 899 24.35 40.01 33.66
N VAL A 900 24.67 38.73 33.41
CA VAL A 900 23.73 37.62 33.62
C VAL A 900 23.52 37.34 35.12
N LEU A 901 24.61 37.28 35.89
CA LEU A 901 24.61 36.88 37.30
C LEU A 901 24.13 37.99 38.26
N SER A 902 24.49 39.24 37.96
CA SER A 902 24.36 40.37 38.88
C SER A 902 23.64 41.59 38.28
N GLY A 903 23.29 41.56 36.99
CA GLY A 903 22.60 42.67 36.34
C GLY A 903 21.13 42.81 36.72
N ASP A 904 20.64 44.05 36.73
CA ASP A 904 19.23 44.39 36.99
C ASP A 904 18.30 44.09 35.80
N ARG A 905 18.86 43.77 34.62
CA ARG A 905 18.11 43.44 33.42
C ARG A 905 17.36 42.12 33.58
N GLU A 906 16.07 42.11 33.28
CA GLU A 906 15.29 40.88 33.15
C GLU A 906 15.67 40.15 31.85
N ILE A 907 16.03 38.87 31.96
CA ILE A 907 16.48 38.03 30.86
C ILE A 907 15.49 36.87 30.65
N ALA A 908 15.04 36.69 29.41
CA ALA A 908 14.29 35.51 28.98
C ALA A 908 15.27 34.44 28.50
N TYR A 909 15.65 33.52 29.40
CA TYR A 909 16.64 32.49 29.10
C TYR A 909 16.14 31.47 28.07
N PRO A 910 17.04 30.90 27.23
CA PRO A 910 16.70 29.79 26.35
C PRO A 910 16.09 28.61 27.13
N ALA A 911 15.11 27.92 26.55
CA ALA A 911 14.42 26.81 27.22
C ALA A 911 15.37 25.69 27.67
N SER A 912 16.40 25.38 26.86
CA SER A 912 17.44 24.41 27.18
C SER A 912 18.25 24.77 28.43
N VAL A 913 18.48 26.06 28.68
CA VAL A 913 19.17 26.56 29.88
C VAL A 913 18.28 26.40 31.09
N ILE A 914 16.98 26.71 30.96
CA ILE A 914 15.99 26.50 32.03
C ILE A 914 15.92 25.01 32.40
N ASP A 915 15.87 24.12 31.41
CA ASP A 915 15.84 22.67 31.65
C ASP A 915 17.11 22.14 32.31
N LEU A 916 18.29 22.61 31.88
CA LEU A 916 19.56 22.23 32.48
C LEU A 916 19.63 22.69 33.94
N ILE A 917 19.51 23.99 34.18
CA ILE A 917 19.66 24.61 35.51
C ILE A 917 18.53 24.20 36.47
N GLY A 918 17.35 23.89 35.91
CA GLY A 918 16.20 23.34 36.63
C GLY A 918 16.37 21.90 37.09
N GLY A 919 17.38 21.18 36.61
CA GLY A 919 17.64 19.78 36.96
C GLY A 919 16.90 18.76 36.09
N ASN A 920 16.20 19.19 35.04
CA ASN A 920 15.52 18.28 34.11
C ASN A 920 16.52 17.47 33.28
N MET A 921 17.77 17.90 33.14
CA MET A 921 18.84 17.15 32.47
C MET A 921 19.71 16.33 33.44
N GLY A 922 19.34 16.25 34.72
CA GLY A 922 20.15 15.66 35.79
C GLY A 922 20.89 16.69 36.63
N GLN A 923 21.78 16.22 37.50
CA GLN A 923 22.54 17.06 38.43
C GLN A 923 24.05 16.93 38.17
N PRO A 924 24.80 18.04 38.04
CA PRO A 924 26.26 17.98 37.96
C PRO A 924 26.86 17.61 39.33
N PRO A 925 28.09 17.08 39.36
CA PRO A 925 28.84 16.92 40.60
C PRO A 925 28.92 18.26 41.36
N GLY A 926 28.47 18.26 42.62
CA GLY A 926 28.42 19.47 43.47
C GLY A 926 27.23 20.41 43.24
N GLY A 927 26.32 20.09 42.30
CA GLY A 927 25.16 20.92 41.97
C GLY A 927 25.49 22.17 41.14
N PHE A 928 24.45 22.92 40.74
CA PHE A 928 24.60 24.19 40.04
C PHE A 928 24.88 25.33 41.03
N PRO A 929 25.63 26.38 40.63
CA PRO A 929 25.84 27.54 41.50
C PRO A 929 24.51 28.22 41.86
N GLU A 930 24.31 28.53 43.15
CA GLU A 930 23.02 29.09 43.62
C GLU A 930 22.62 30.39 42.91
N GLN A 931 23.59 31.23 42.59
CA GLN A 931 23.35 32.54 41.99
C GLN A 931 22.70 32.40 40.61
N ILE A 932 23.29 31.59 39.71
CA ILE A 932 22.71 31.37 38.38
C ILE A 932 21.39 30.60 38.47
N GLN A 933 21.28 29.65 39.41
CA GLN A 933 20.05 28.89 39.60
C GLN A 933 18.87 29.79 40.01
N LYS A 934 19.07 30.71 40.95
CA LYS A 934 18.06 31.70 41.35
C LYS A 934 17.71 32.66 40.21
N ARG A 935 18.70 33.13 39.43
CA ARG A 935 18.45 34.02 38.28
C ARG A 935 17.62 33.36 37.17
N VAL A 936 17.92 32.11 36.84
CA VAL A 936 17.21 31.38 35.77
C VAL A 936 15.84 30.88 36.20
N LEU A 937 15.71 30.33 37.41
CA LEU A 937 14.47 29.71 37.86
C LEU A 937 13.48 30.69 38.52
N LYS A 938 13.95 31.85 38.97
CA LYS A 938 13.16 32.80 39.79
C LYS A 938 12.53 32.06 40.98
N ASP A 939 11.21 31.99 41.04
CA ASP A 939 10.47 31.32 42.13
C ASP A 939 10.28 29.80 41.93
N LYS A 940 10.68 29.25 40.78
CA LYS A 940 10.54 27.81 40.50
C LYS A 940 11.57 27.01 41.29
N LYS A 941 11.14 25.91 41.89
CA LYS A 941 12.03 24.99 42.62
C LYS A 941 12.79 24.08 41.65
N PRO A 942 14.10 23.86 41.85
CA PRO A 942 14.86 22.90 41.06
C PRO A 942 14.47 21.46 41.40
N LEU A 943 14.62 20.57 40.42
CA LEU A 943 14.47 19.13 40.58
C LEU A 943 15.80 18.50 41.00
N LEU A 944 15.87 17.94 42.21
CA LEU A 944 17.11 17.37 42.78
C LEU A 944 17.19 15.84 42.65
N THR A 945 16.07 15.19 42.34
CA THR A 945 15.96 13.74 42.11
C THR A 945 16.10 13.40 40.63
N ARG A 946 16.09 12.11 40.29
CA ARG A 946 16.15 11.67 38.90
C ARG A 946 14.86 12.07 38.16
N PRO A 947 14.93 12.69 36.96
CA PRO A 947 13.74 13.14 36.24
C PRO A 947 12.68 12.06 35.95
N GLY A 948 13.10 10.83 35.59
CA GLY A 948 12.17 9.74 35.28
C GLY A 948 11.44 9.16 36.50
N GLU A 949 11.96 9.37 37.72
CA GLU A 949 11.43 8.74 38.95
C GLU A 949 10.01 9.23 39.30
N THR A 950 9.68 10.47 38.93
CA THR A 950 8.38 11.08 39.22
C THR A 950 7.39 10.98 38.06
N MET A 951 7.79 10.38 36.94
CA MET A 951 6.93 10.24 35.76
C MET A 951 6.03 9.01 35.89
N ALA A 952 4.75 9.16 35.54
CA ALA A 952 3.84 8.01 35.47
C ALA A 952 4.28 7.04 34.36
N PRO A 953 4.15 5.71 34.57
CA PRO A 953 4.45 4.71 33.54
C PRO A 953 3.69 4.99 32.23
N ALA A 954 4.36 4.79 31.10
CA ALA A 954 3.70 4.90 29.79
C ALA A 954 2.72 3.74 29.56
N ASP A 955 1.60 4.02 28.89
CA ASP A 955 0.59 3.02 28.51
C ASP A 955 0.86 2.49 27.08
N PHE A 956 1.40 1.28 27.01
CA PHE A 956 1.77 0.61 25.77
C PHE A 956 0.54 0.14 24.98
N GLU A 957 -0.51 -0.33 25.66
CA GLU A 957 -1.72 -0.82 25.01
C GLU A 957 -2.55 0.32 24.40
N ALA A 958 -2.68 1.43 25.13
CA ALA A 958 -3.30 2.64 24.59
C ALA A 958 -2.53 3.17 23.37
N THR A 959 -1.20 3.13 23.41
CA THR A 959 -0.35 3.53 22.29
C THR A 959 -0.51 2.59 21.09
N ARG A 960 -0.51 1.28 21.33
CA ARG A 960 -0.75 0.26 20.29
C ARG A 960 -2.09 0.50 19.60
N LYS A 961 -3.17 0.72 20.36
CA LYS A 961 -4.50 1.01 19.81
C LYS A 961 -4.50 2.27 18.95
N ARG A 962 -3.83 3.34 19.39
CA ARG A 962 -3.69 4.58 18.58
C ARG A 962 -2.94 4.34 17.27
N LEU A 963 -1.96 3.45 17.26
CA LEU A 963 -1.17 3.15 16.06
C LEU A 963 -1.90 2.27 15.04
N GLN A 964 -2.89 1.48 15.46
CA GLN A 964 -3.68 0.62 14.55
C GLN A 964 -4.36 1.42 13.43
N ASP A 965 -4.81 2.64 13.71
CA ASP A 965 -5.44 3.51 12.71
C ASP A 965 -4.42 4.24 11.81
N GLN A 966 -3.18 4.37 12.28
CA GLN A 966 -2.11 5.11 11.59
C GLN A 966 -1.32 4.22 10.62
N LEU A 967 -1.22 2.92 10.90
CA LEU A 967 -0.43 1.97 10.12
C LEU A 967 -1.30 1.08 9.22
N ASP A 968 -0.79 0.71 8.04
CA ASP A 968 -1.46 -0.25 7.13
C ASP A 968 -1.27 -1.73 7.57
N ARG A 969 -0.77 -1.96 8.78
CA ARG A 969 -0.44 -3.26 9.40
C ARG A 969 -0.58 -3.17 10.92
N ASP A 970 -0.61 -4.32 11.58
CA ASP A 970 -0.57 -4.35 13.05
C ASP A 970 0.73 -3.69 13.56
N PRO A 971 0.64 -2.80 14.57
CA PRO A 971 1.82 -2.21 15.20
C PRO A 971 2.65 -3.28 15.91
N THR A 972 3.97 -3.23 15.78
CA THR A 972 4.90 -4.05 16.57
C THR A 972 5.28 -3.34 17.87
N ASP A 973 5.91 -4.05 18.82
CA ASP A 973 6.47 -3.43 20.02
C ASP A 973 7.49 -2.33 19.69
N GLN A 974 8.30 -2.56 18.65
CA GLN A 974 9.24 -1.57 18.11
C GLN A 974 8.53 -0.31 17.62
N ASP A 975 7.37 -0.41 16.96
CA ASP A 975 6.58 0.77 16.56
C ASP A 975 6.06 1.54 17.77
N VAL A 976 5.56 0.81 18.77
CA VAL A 976 5.03 1.39 20.01
C VAL A 976 6.13 2.17 20.74
N VAL A 977 7.29 1.55 20.96
CA VAL A 977 8.44 2.20 21.61
C VAL A 977 8.95 3.38 20.77
N SER A 978 9.07 3.24 19.46
CA SER A 978 9.50 4.35 18.57
C SER A 978 8.54 5.53 18.63
N SER A 979 7.24 5.26 18.65
CA SER A 979 6.20 6.27 18.80
C SER A 979 6.22 6.92 20.19
N LEU A 980 6.53 6.20 21.25
CA LEU A 980 6.65 6.79 22.60
C LEU A 980 7.88 7.71 22.71
N LEU A 981 9.00 7.29 22.13
CA LEU A 981 10.22 8.09 22.09
C LEU A 981 10.06 9.32 21.18
N TYR A 982 9.43 9.14 20.02
CA TYR A 982 9.34 10.16 18.97
C TYR A 982 7.93 10.28 18.36
N PRO A 983 6.92 10.77 19.11
CA PRO A 983 5.53 10.74 18.67
C PRO A 983 5.30 11.42 17.32
N LYS A 984 5.80 12.65 17.17
CA LYS A 984 5.60 13.43 15.94
C LYS A 984 6.41 12.89 14.76
N VAL A 985 7.65 12.47 15.00
CA VAL A 985 8.53 11.94 13.96
C VAL A 985 8.00 10.63 13.44
N PHE A 986 7.55 9.74 14.34
CA PHE A 986 6.97 8.47 13.98
C PHE A 986 5.66 8.66 13.22
N GLU A 987 4.81 9.61 13.63
CA GLU A 987 3.59 9.96 12.90
C GLU A 987 3.90 10.42 11.47
N ASP A 988 4.86 11.34 11.30
CA ASP A 988 5.25 11.86 9.98
C ASP A 988 5.95 10.78 9.13
N PHE A 989 6.73 9.90 9.76
CA PHE A 989 7.34 8.72 9.13
C PHE A 989 6.27 7.72 8.68
N ALA A 990 5.28 7.40 9.52
CA ALA A 990 4.17 6.52 9.18
C ALA A 990 3.33 7.08 8.03
N LYS A 991 3.05 8.39 8.04
CA LYS A 991 2.39 9.10 6.93
C LYS A 991 3.20 9.00 5.63
N HIS A 992 4.51 9.27 5.70
CA HIS A 992 5.40 9.12 4.55
C HIS A 992 5.40 7.69 4.02
N GLN A 993 5.58 6.71 4.91
CA GLN A 993 5.53 5.30 4.55
C GLN A 993 4.21 4.97 3.88
N LYS A 994 3.05 5.44 4.40
CA LYS A 994 1.71 5.27 3.80
C LYS A 994 1.57 5.88 2.39
N GLN A 995 2.27 6.98 2.11
CA GLN A 995 2.25 7.64 0.81
C GLN A 995 3.22 7.02 -0.20
N TYR A 996 4.45 6.74 0.21
CA TYR A 996 5.57 6.45 -0.68
C TYR A 996 6.17 5.04 -0.53
N TYR A 997 5.71 4.27 0.46
CA TYR A 997 6.32 3.00 0.88
C TYR A 997 7.75 3.22 1.42
N ASP A 998 8.57 2.15 1.50
CA ASP A 998 9.91 2.21 2.06
C ASP A 998 10.99 2.56 1.01
N PRO A 999 11.59 3.76 1.05
CA PRO A 999 12.62 4.16 0.10
C PRO A 999 14.03 3.63 0.45
N SER A 1000 14.19 2.83 1.52
CA SER A 1000 15.50 2.35 1.98
C SER A 1000 16.27 1.54 0.91
N GLY A 1001 15.56 0.85 0.01
CA GLY A 1001 16.15 0.07 -1.09
C GLY A 1001 16.56 0.90 -2.32
N ILE A 1002 16.27 2.20 -2.36
CA ILE A 1002 16.65 3.09 -3.47
C ILE A 1002 18.13 3.49 -3.30
N PRO A 1003 18.96 3.48 -4.36
CA PRO A 1003 20.34 3.99 -4.30
C PRO A 1003 20.41 5.45 -3.85
N THR A 1004 21.46 5.80 -3.10
CA THR A 1004 21.57 7.12 -2.43
C THR A 1004 21.55 8.30 -3.40
N HIS A 1005 22.19 8.20 -4.56
CA HIS A 1005 22.15 9.27 -5.56
C HIS A 1005 20.75 9.45 -6.16
N VAL A 1006 19.97 8.38 -6.32
CA VAL A 1006 18.57 8.46 -6.80
C VAL A 1006 17.64 8.99 -5.71
N PHE A 1007 17.86 8.62 -4.44
CA PHE A 1007 17.07 9.12 -3.31
C PHE A 1007 17.16 10.65 -3.16
N PHE A 1008 18.35 11.23 -3.35
CA PHE A 1008 18.55 12.68 -3.23
C PHE A 1008 18.27 13.45 -4.51
N TYR A 1009 18.55 12.88 -5.69
CA TYR A 1009 18.57 13.66 -6.95
C TYR A 1009 17.65 13.10 -8.04
N GLY A 1010 16.88 12.06 -7.76
CA GLY A 1010 15.99 11.43 -8.73
C GLY A 1010 16.77 10.69 -9.82
N MET A 1011 16.06 10.19 -10.83
CA MET A 1011 16.64 9.47 -11.97
C MET A 1011 16.90 10.40 -13.16
N GLN A 1012 17.92 10.10 -13.95
CA GLN A 1012 18.17 10.70 -15.25
C GLN A 1012 17.43 9.94 -16.36
N SER A 1013 17.02 10.66 -17.42
CA SER A 1013 16.31 10.05 -18.54
C SER A 1013 17.11 8.87 -19.13
N GLY A 1014 16.50 7.69 -19.17
CA GLY A 1014 17.13 6.46 -19.65
C GLY A 1014 17.89 5.66 -18.57
N GLU A 1015 18.11 6.22 -17.37
CA GLU A 1015 18.72 5.52 -16.24
C GLU A 1015 17.82 4.36 -15.78
N GLU A 1016 18.47 3.26 -15.40
CA GLU A 1016 17.83 2.03 -14.93
C GLU A 1016 18.41 1.65 -13.56
N MET A 1017 17.55 1.14 -12.68
CA MET A 1017 17.97 0.61 -11.39
C MET A 1017 17.13 -0.58 -10.96
N SER A 1018 17.68 -1.36 -10.04
CA SER A 1018 17.01 -2.49 -9.40
C SER A 1018 16.69 -2.17 -7.95
N ILE A 1019 15.42 -2.35 -7.57
CA ILE A 1019 14.96 -2.21 -6.18
C ILE A 1019 14.41 -3.55 -5.71
N GLU A 1020 15.08 -4.18 -4.75
CA GLU A 1020 14.53 -5.36 -4.09
C GLU A 1020 13.49 -4.93 -3.05
N ILE A 1021 12.23 -5.36 -3.21
CA ILE A 1021 11.13 -4.99 -2.32
C ILE A 1021 10.78 -6.10 -1.31
N GLU A 1022 11.18 -7.34 -1.60
CA GLU A 1022 11.12 -8.55 -0.78
C GLU A 1022 12.15 -9.52 -1.38
N SER A 1023 12.65 -10.48 -0.58
CA SER A 1023 13.58 -11.51 -1.07
C SER A 1023 13.06 -12.18 -2.35
N GLY A 1024 13.84 -12.10 -3.43
CA GLY A 1024 13.50 -12.64 -4.74
C GLY A 1024 12.46 -11.84 -5.55
N LYS A 1025 12.07 -10.64 -5.09
CA LYS A 1025 11.18 -9.71 -5.80
C LYS A 1025 11.89 -8.39 -6.06
N VAL A 1026 12.41 -8.27 -7.28
CA VAL A 1026 13.12 -7.09 -7.76
C VAL A 1026 12.24 -6.30 -8.73
N LEU A 1027 12.20 -4.98 -8.55
CA LEU A 1027 11.67 -4.02 -9.51
C LEU A 1027 12.84 -3.45 -10.31
N ILE A 1028 12.89 -3.77 -11.59
CA ILE A 1028 13.76 -3.10 -12.56
C ILE A 1028 12.99 -1.88 -13.04
N VAL A 1029 13.43 -0.71 -12.63
CA VAL A 1029 12.79 0.58 -12.92
C VAL A 1029 13.69 1.37 -13.84
N LYS A 1030 13.16 1.77 -14.99
CA LYS A 1030 13.82 2.68 -15.93
C LYS A 1030 12.99 3.95 -16.07
N PHE A 1031 13.62 5.11 -15.89
CA PHE A 1031 12.95 6.39 -16.08
C PHE A 1031 12.98 6.79 -17.57
N LEU A 1032 11.83 7.16 -18.12
CA LEU A 1032 11.68 7.47 -19.55
C LEU A 1032 11.64 8.97 -19.79
N THR A 1033 10.65 9.67 -19.24
CA THR A 1033 10.46 11.11 -19.45
C THR A 1033 9.41 11.69 -18.49
N VAL A 1034 9.35 13.03 -18.39
CA VAL A 1034 8.29 13.77 -17.70
C VAL A 1034 7.44 14.47 -18.76
N GLY A 1035 6.11 14.36 -18.64
CA GLY A 1035 5.18 15.09 -19.51
C GLY A 1035 5.06 16.57 -19.17
N GLU A 1036 4.41 17.30 -20.07
CA GLU A 1036 4.01 18.69 -19.81
C GLU A 1036 3.05 18.80 -18.62
N PRO A 1037 2.98 19.96 -17.95
CA PRO A 1037 2.00 20.19 -16.89
C PRO A 1037 0.57 20.04 -17.40
N HIS A 1038 -0.25 19.40 -16.58
CA HIS A 1038 -1.70 19.42 -16.71
C HIS A 1038 -2.26 20.72 -16.11
N PRO A 1039 -3.46 21.17 -16.51
CA PRO A 1039 -4.09 22.37 -15.95
C PRO A 1039 -4.30 22.33 -14.43
N ASP A 1040 -4.37 21.14 -13.83
CA ASP A 1040 -4.48 20.95 -12.38
C ASP A 1040 -3.15 21.05 -11.61
N GLY A 1041 -2.07 21.48 -12.29
CA GLY A 1041 -0.74 21.67 -11.69
C GLY A 1041 0.06 20.38 -11.52
N LYS A 1042 -0.39 19.24 -12.07
CA LYS A 1042 0.35 17.97 -12.02
C LYS A 1042 1.16 17.72 -13.28
N ARG A 1043 2.20 16.90 -13.16
CA ARG A 1043 2.92 16.30 -14.30
C ARG A 1043 2.77 14.78 -14.27
N THR A 1044 2.76 14.16 -15.45
CA THR A 1044 2.85 12.70 -15.57
C THR A 1044 4.29 12.28 -15.79
N VAL A 1045 4.82 11.43 -14.92
CA VAL A 1045 6.16 10.86 -15.02
C VAL A 1045 6.06 9.45 -15.57
N PHE A 1046 6.83 9.14 -16.63
CA PHE A 1046 6.79 7.87 -17.34
C PHE A 1046 7.99 7.00 -16.99
N PHE A 1047 7.71 5.74 -16.66
CA PHE A 1047 8.69 4.72 -16.32
C PHE A 1047 8.44 3.46 -17.15
N GLU A 1048 9.46 2.61 -17.25
CA GLU A 1048 9.32 1.20 -17.57
C GLU A 1048 9.64 0.40 -16.31
N VAL A 1049 8.73 -0.49 -15.90
CA VAL A 1049 8.92 -1.34 -14.71
C VAL A 1049 8.79 -2.80 -15.09
N ASN A 1050 9.86 -3.57 -14.93
CA ASN A 1050 9.97 -4.97 -15.35
C ASN A 1050 9.54 -5.17 -16.82
N GLY A 1051 10.01 -4.31 -17.72
CA GLY A 1051 9.68 -4.34 -19.15
C GLY A 1051 8.29 -3.82 -19.52
N VAL A 1052 7.60 -3.16 -18.58
CA VAL A 1052 6.21 -2.69 -18.78
C VAL A 1052 6.10 -1.18 -18.58
N PRO A 1053 5.58 -0.43 -19.56
CA PRO A 1053 5.29 0.99 -19.38
C PRO A 1053 4.35 1.25 -18.19
N ARG A 1054 4.75 2.20 -17.37
CA ARG A 1054 4.03 2.70 -16.20
C ARG A 1054 4.14 4.21 -16.17
N ASN A 1055 3.18 4.85 -15.53
CA ASN A 1055 3.25 6.27 -15.23
C ASN A 1055 2.62 6.55 -13.88
N VAL A 1056 3.02 7.67 -13.30
CA VAL A 1056 2.46 8.24 -12.08
C VAL A 1056 2.23 9.73 -12.32
N SER A 1057 1.21 10.28 -11.67
CA SER A 1057 0.95 11.73 -11.69
C SER A 1057 1.41 12.33 -10.36
N VAL A 1058 2.17 13.41 -10.44
CA VAL A 1058 2.78 14.09 -9.30
C VAL A 1058 2.50 15.57 -9.40
N VAL A 1059 2.25 16.23 -8.26
CA VAL A 1059 2.05 17.69 -8.20
C VAL A 1059 3.38 18.37 -8.48
N ASP A 1060 3.41 19.35 -9.38
CA ASP A 1060 4.57 20.20 -9.60
C ASP A 1060 4.44 21.42 -8.67
N HIS A 1061 5.24 21.47 -7.61
CA HIS A 1061 5.18 22.52 -6.60
C HIS A 1061 5.66 23.89 -7.12
N SER A 1062 6.23 23.95 -8.33
CA SER A 1062 6.64 25.22 -8.95
C SER A 1062 5.49 25.93 -9.68
N LEU A 1063 4.34 25.28 -9.84
CA LEU A 1063 3.20 25.81 -10.58
C LEU A 1063 2.03 26.18 -9.65
N GLU A 1064 1.41 27.34 -9.89
CA GLU A 1064 0.08 27.63 -9.34
C GLU A 1064 -0.98 26.99 -10.27
N PRO A 1065 -1.93 26.19 -9.75
CA PRO A 1065 -2.91 25.51 -10.58
C PRO A 1065 -3.86 26.51 -11.27
N GLU A 1066 -4.03 26.39 -12.59
CA GLU A 1066 -4.92 27.27 -13.39
C GLU A 1066 -6.41 27.03 -13.08
N THR A 1067 -6.75 25.84 -12.55
CA THR A 1067 -8.11 25.50 -12.11
C THR A 1067 -8.15 25.26 -10.60
N GLN A 1068 -8.96 26.05 -9.88
CA GLN A 1068 -9.32 25.76 -8.48
C GLN A 1068 -9.95 24.37 -8.40
N GLN A 1069 -9.32 23.43 -7.67
CA GLN A 1069 -9.96 22.18 -7.30
C GLN A 1069 -11.24 22.48 -6.51
N ARG A 1070 -12.32 21.74 -6.79
CA ARG A 1070 -13.54 21.80 -5.98
C ARG A 1070 -13.20 21.38 -4.55
N ILE A 1071 -13.64 22.18 -3.59
CA ILE A 1071 -13.47 21.90 -2.17
C ILE A 1071 -14.13 20.55 -1.87
N LYS A 1072 -13.47 19.67 -1.13
CA LYS A 1072 -14.06 18.41 -0.63
C LYS A 1072 -14.82 18.69 0.66
N ALA A 1073 -15.94 18.00 0.87
CA ALA A 1073 -16.66 18.06 2.14
C ALA A 1073 -15.84 17.38 3.25
N ASP A 1074 -15.80 18.00 4.42
CA ASP A 1074 -15.26 17.37 5.62
C ASP A 1074 -16.21 16.25 6.08
N VAL A 1075 -15.69 15.03 6.18
CA VAL A 1075 -16.47 13.84 6.51
C VAL A 1075 -16.94 13.85 7.96
N ASP A 1076 -16.23 14.58 8.83
CA ASP A 1076 -16.57 14.72 10.25
C ASP A 1076 -17.56 15.87 10.51
N ASP A 1077 -17.91 16.66 9.48
CA ASP A 1077 -18.85 17.80 9.57
C ASP A 1077 -20.18 17.51 8.83
N PRO A 1078 -21.25 17.14 9.54
CA PRO A 1078 -22.55 16.80 8.93
C PRO A 1078 -23.27 18.01 8.30
N LYS A 1079 -22.74 19.23 8.43
CA LYS A 1079 -23.24 20.43 7.74
C LYS A 1079 -22.54 20.70 6.41
N GLN A 1080 -21.57 19.87 6.04
CA GLN A 1080 -20.91 19.89 4.74
C GLN A 1080 -21.40 18.70 3.89
N ILE A 1081 -22.27 18.99 2.93
CA ILE A 1081 -22.88 17.94 2.11
C ILE A 1081 -21.98 17.66 0.91
N GLY A 1082 -21.29 16.52 0.94
CA GLY A 1082 -20.45 16.02 -0.14
C GLY A 1082 -21.20 15.19 -1.18
N SER A 1083 -20.65 15.07 -2.39
CA SER A 1083 -21.15 14.13 -3.40
C SER A 1083 -20.88 12.69 -2.99
N THR A 1084 -21.91 11.88 -2.86
CA THR A 1084 -21.78 10.46 -2.46
C THR A 1084 -21.29 9.57 -3.60
N MET A 1085 -21.40 10.04 -4.84
CA MET A 1085 -20.94 9.35 -6.04
C MET A 1085 -20.55 10.37 -7.11
N PRO A 1086 -19.71 9.99 -8.09
CA PRO A 1086 -19.40 10.86 -9.19
C PRO A 1086 -20.54 10.81 -10.21
N GLY A 1087 -20.96 11.97 -10.73
CA GLY A 1087 -22.16 12.08 -11.55
C GLY A 1087 -22.44 13.51 -12.02
N MET A 1088 -23.61 13.71 -12.62
CA MET A 1088 -24.06 15.02 -13.07
C MET A 1088 -25.20 15.53 -12.18
N VAL A 1089 -25.13 16.78 -11.74
CA VAL A 1089 -26.24 17.43 -11.02
C VAL A 1089 -27.38 17.68 -12.00
N VAL A 1090 -28.53 17.05 -11.80
CA VAL A 1090 -29.72 17.21 -12.66
C VAL A 1090 -30.54 18.40 -12.21
N THR A 1091 -30.80 18.49 -10.90
CA THR A 1091 -31.63 19.53 -10.30
C THR A 1091 -31.10 19.90 -8.92
N VAL A 1092 -31.16 21.19 -8.59
CA VAL A 1092 -30.94 21.69 -7.22
C VAL A 1092 -32.30 22.09 -6.67
N SER A 1093 -32.71 21.48 -5.56
CA SER A 1093 -34.06 21.57 -4.99
C SER A 1093 -34.19 22.64 -3.89
N VAL A 1094 -33.09 23.25 -3.46
CA VAL A 1094 -33.02 24.25 -2.38
C VAL A 1094 -32.29 25.52 -2.83
N LYS A 1095 -32.44 26.61 -2.07
CA LYS A 1095 -31.76 27.89 -2.28
C LYS A 1095 -30.98 28.30 -1.04
N VAL A 1096 -29.97 29.15 -1.25
CA VAL A 1096 -29.26 29.80 -0.13
C VAL A 1096 -30.25 30.57 0.73
N GLY A 1097 -30.23 30.29 2.03
CA GLY A 1097 -31.13 30.85 3.02
C GLY A 1097 -32.29 29.94 3.46
N ASP A 1098 -32.55 28.84 2.75
CA ASP A 1098 -33.63 27.90 3.09
C ASP A 1098 -33.30 27.13 4.37
N VAL A 1099 -34.31 26.89 5.21
CA VAL A 1099 -34.21 26.03 6.39
C VAL A 1099 -34.65 24.63 5.99
N VAL A 1100 -33.76 23.65 6.16
CA VAL A 1100 -33.97 22.26 5.75
C VAL A 1100 -33.88 21.33 6.95
N LYS A 1101 -34.71 20.29 6.97
CA LYS A 1101 -34.68 19.25 8.00
C LYS A 1101 -33.84 18.06 7.55
N LYS A 1102 -33.34 17.28 8.50
CA LYS A 1102 -32.70 16.00 8.25
C LYS A 1102 -33.62 15.09 7.41
N GLY A 1103 -33.08 14.56 6.32
CA GLY A 1103 -33.79 13.74 5.34
C GLY A 1103 -34.48 14.51 4.22
N GLU A 1104 -34.51 15.85 4.28
CA GLU A 1104 -35.09 16.69 3.23
C GLU A 1104 -34.19 16.73 1.99
N LYS A 1105 -34.81 16.69 0.81
CA LYS A 1105 -34.11 16.62 -0.47
C LYS A 1105 -33.44 17.93 -0.81
N LEU A 1106 -32.13 17.89 -1.08
CA LEU A 1106 -31.34 19.07 -1.42
C LEU A 1106 -31.12 19.19 -2.94
N LEU A 1107 -30.71 18.10 -3.59
CA LEU A 1107 -30.47 18.07 -5.04
C LEU A 1107 -30.59 16.64 -5.60
N THR A 1108 -30.55 16.50 -6.93
CA THR A 1108 -30.58 15.21 -7.61
C THR A 1108 -29.32 15.04 -8.44
N LEU A 1109 -28.63 13.90 -8.28
CA LEU A 1109 -27.51 13.47 -9.11
C LEU A 1109 -27.97 12.39 -10.08
N GLU A 1110 -27.53 12.46 -11.33
CA GLU A 1110 -27.65 11.37 -12.31
C GLU A 1110 -26.30 10.70 -12.49
N ALA A 1111 -26.27 9.40 -12.23
CA ALA A 1111 -25.19 8.51 -12.63
C ALA A 1111 -25.80 7.20 -13.13
N MET A 1112 -25.29 6.65 -14.23
CA MET A 1112 -25.73 5.34 -14.76
C MET A 1112 -27.25 5.25 -15.02
N LYS A 1113 -27.91 6.35 -15.42
CA LYS A 1113 -29.37 6.47 -15.62
C LYS A 1113 -30.20 6.27 -14.35
N MET A 1114 -29.56 6.34 -13.19
CA MET A 1114 -30.21 6.38 -11.89
C MET A 1114 -30.14 7.79 -11.36
N GLU A 1115 -31.31 8.39 -11.15
CA GLU A 1115 -31.42 9.62 -10.38
C GLU A 1115 -31.36 9.26 -8.89
N THR A 1116 -30.36 9.80 -8.21
CA THR A 1116 -30.19 9.65 -6.76
C THR A 1116 -30.42 11.02 -6.12
N SER A 1117 -31.34 11.08 -5.16
CA SER A 1117 -31.57 12.30 -4.39
C SER A 1117 -30.54 12.41 -3.27
N VAL A 1118 -29.83 13.54 -3.21
CA VAL A 1118 -28.96 13.90 -2.09
C VAL A 1118 -29.80 14.64 -1.07
N ASN A 1119 -29.88 14.08 0.14
CA ASN A 1119 -30.72 14.58 1.22
C ASN A 1119 -29.86 15.16 2.34
N SER A 1120 -30.43 16.05 3.15
CA SER A 1120 -29.73 16.64 4.29
C SER A 1120 -29.46 15.61 5.39
N GLU A 1121 -28.25 15.60 5.94
CA GLU A 1121 -27.87 14.70 7.06
C GLU A 1121 -28.15 15.31 8.44
N ALA A 1122 -28.40 16.62 8.49
CA ALA A 1122 -28.71 17.38 9.70
C ALA A 1122 -29.81 18.43 9.45
N ASP A 1123 -30.39 18.94 10.53
CA ASP A 1123 -31.19 20.16 10.48
C ASP A 1123 -30.25 21.36 10.32
N GLY A 1124 -30.61 22.34 9.50
CA GLY A 1124 -29.80 23.56 9.37
C GLY A 1124 -30.31 24.51 8.31
N LYS A 1125 -29.62 25.64 8.17
CA LYS A 1125 -29.92 26.64 7.13
C LYS A 1125 -28.89 26.55 6.02
N VAL A 1126 -29.32 26.55 4.75
CA VAL A 1126 -28.41 26.50 3.60
C VAL A 1126 -27.59 27.79 3.54
N ALA A 1127 -26.29 27.70 3.77
CA ALA A 1127 -25.33 28.80 3.73
C ALA A 1127 -24.86 29.09 2.30
N GLU A 1128 -24.53 28.02 1.57
CA GLU A 1128 -23.86 28.12 0.27
C GLU A 1128 -24.18 26.90 -0.60
N ILE A 1129 -24.36 27.12 -1.91
CA ILE A 1129 -24.54 26.07 -2.92
C ILE A 1129 -23.41 26.23 -3.95
N LEU A 1130 -22.55 25.21 -4.05
CA LEU A 1130 -21.31 25.24 -4.85
C LEU A 1130 -21.44 24.55 -6.22
N VAL A 1131 -22.66 24.11 -6.55
CA VAL A 1131 -22.98 23.38 -7.78
C VAL A 1131 -24.25 23.92 -8.46
N LYS A 1132 -24.34 23.72 -9.76
CA LYS A 1132 -25.52 24.08 -10.59
C LYS A 1132 -25.97 22.89 -11.43
N PRO A 1133 -27.24 22.84 -11.90
CA PRO A 1133 -27.66 21.85 -12.90
C PRO A 1133 -26.69 21.78 -14.08
N GLY A 1134 -26.34 20.56 -14.48
CA GLY A 1134 -25.32 20.24 -15.49
C GLY A 1134 -23.88 20.18 -14.97
N SER A 1135 -23.61 20.47 -13.67
CA SER A 1135 -22.26 20.33 -13.10
C SER A 1135 -21.87 18.87 -12.98
N GLN A 1136 -20.67 18.51 -13.45
CA GLN A 1136 -20.03 17.26 -13.06
C GLN A 1136 -19.37 17.41 -11.69
N VAL A 1137 -19.54 16.37 -10.88
CA VAL A 1137 -19.02 16.28 -9.51
C VAL A 1137 -18.33 14.93 -9.33
N ASP A 1138 -17.24 14.94 -8.59
CA ASP A 1138 -16.55 13.72 -8.15
C ASP A 1138 -16.97 13.35 -6.72
N THR A 1139 -16.76 12.10 -6.32
CA THR A 1139 -17.02 11.66 -4.94
C THR A 1139 -16.30 12.55 -3.93
N GLY A 1140 -17.03 13.00 -2.92
CA GLY A 1140 -16.55 13.88 -1.86
C GLY A 1140 -16.52 15.37 -2.20
N ASP A 1141 -16.82 15.78 -3.45
CA ASP A 1141 -16.93 17.22 -3.77
C ASP A 1141 -18.01 17.87 -2.90
N LEU A 1142 -17.69 18.99 -2.27
CA LEU A 1142 -18.62 19.77 -1.47
C LEU A 1142 -19.68 20.37 -2.39
N LEU A 1143 -20.93 19.97 -2.16
CA LEU A 1143 -22.09 20.40 -2.94
C LEU A 1143 -22.77 21.60 -2.27
N ILE A 1144 -23.03 21.48 -0.97
CA ILE A 1144 -23.78 22.46 -0.18
C ILE A 1144 -23.14 22.58 1.22
N ARG A 1145 -23.06 23.81 1.74
CA ARG A 1145 -22.69 24.08 3.14
C ARG A 1145 -23.90 24.61 3.91
N MET A 1146 -24.07 24.16 5.15
CA MET A 1146 -25.17 24.54 6.04
C MET A 1146 -24.68 25.18 7.35
N GLU A 1147 -25.53 25.98 7.99
CA GLU A 1147 -25.31 26.65 9.28
C GLU A 1147 -26.23 26.10 10.37
#